data_AF-A0A1M6AGP7-F1
#
_entry.id   AF-A0A1M6AGP7-F1
#
_cell.length_a   1.000
_cell.length_b   1.000
_cell.length_c   1.000
_cell.angle_alpha   90.00
_cell.angle_beta   90.00
_cell.angle_gamma   90.00
#
_symmetry.space_group_name_H-M   'P 1'
#
loop_
_entity.id
_entity.type
_entity.pdbx_description
1 polymer ?
#
loop_
_entity_poly.entity_id
_entity_poly.type
_entity_poly.pdbx_seq_one_letter_code
_entity_poly.pdbx_strand_id
1 'polypeptide(L)'
;MIKTACSVKKAEEIVKSYLTIDRLCGQCRSNLNTALKLLFGIRSGKARLGDLEGLLTLVNRLHLTCHCGQGKRVAPEVMSILREDRDDFIVHIENRVCPASECPQLVLAPCQAACPAGIDIPNYVALVGQGKYTEALQLILEDVPLPGVLGRICEHPCERACRRGEVDAPVSICALKRLAYDQVREIRDKVNLFSLRPVRKSGKKVAVVGSGPAGLSCAYFLARKGYAVTIFEAMPEAGGMLAYGIPPYRLPRDVLRDEIARIQALGVEIRLNSPITGEYGIEALLKDGYAAVFLGTGAWKGSIPIPNHDSFKGVMDGVTFLRVVNQGLLAGNVRPAVEVSGKKVVVVGGGNVAIDAARVARRLGALEVRIIYRRSRQEMPALDEEIEAAEREGVILEYLISPTGLGGQDRRLQYIECIRNTLSEPDATGRCWPVPIKNSEFKMQADMVIFAVGQKPDLSFITEGPEPPQVLVSRDRIVVNPDTMETSRPGVFAGGDVVTGPASAIKAIAAGKRAAAAIDAYLRGEKPSAAIKYPAKRRVAALMQVTAQEKSCSRTYSFEEQYLPARRDTFDEVMKGLSPEAGAVEAGRCLRCDLCIACGKCVDTCRKVGAEAIQLGYVEGSRGSVTDFSRPGDRCIGCGSCSVNCPTKAITLSDEGGFREMRMCGGLMSRVELVTCRICGQSYATSKHLGFVKERLKDYPDRLHSTTEICPACSRRVWAHQICGHEFRPADWTELVSMESEQEALEPEKESAEIFWTSREEQEVMERIRPQMQKIHDLVSELSTVVHGPGRLSSEAGRILKMITGVAEQMNLLALNASLEAVRVGGQGSEISALLNEVQELVAQSARVATEIGVFIQKVKQETSSGVSDSSFAAGEGFLLALETRKQFNAIVQHIENVVRQVGRVARIAGESSAGQEETVPVEEKSA
;
A
#
# COMPACT_ATOMS: atom_id res chain seq x y z
N MET A 1 6.49 -14.42 2.47
CA MET A 1 7.52 -13.81 3.33
C MET A 1 7.72 -12.38 2.86
N ILE A 2 7.71 -11.40 3.77
CA ILE A 2 8.04 -10.01 3.43
C ILE A 2 9.57 -9.94 3.40
N LYS A 3 10.13 -9.59 2.25
CA LYS A 3 11.57 -9.39 2.10
C LYS A 3 11.97 -8.13 2.88
N THR A 4 12.97 -8.24 3.75
CA THR A 4 13.39 -7.15 4.65
C THR A 4 14.35 -6.16 3.99
N ALA A 5 15.01 -6.54 2.89
CA ALA A 5 15.95 -5.70 2.16
C ALA A 5 15.78 -5.86 0.64
N CYS A 6 16.06 -4.80 -0.11
CA CYS A 6 15.99 -4.78 -1.57
C CYS A 6 17.31 -5.29 -2.18
N SER A 7 17.24 -6.41 -2.88
CA SER A 7 18.40 -7.01 -3.55
C SER A 7 19.00 -6.11 -4.65
N VAL A 8 18.17 -5.33 -5.35
CA VAL A 8 18.63 -4.37 -6.37
C VAL A 8 19.44 -3.24 -5.73
N LYS A 9 18.95 -2.71 -4.59
CA LYS A 9 19.64 -1.66 -3.83
C LYS A 9 20.95 -2.17 -3.24
N LYS A 10 20.95 -3.39 -2.69
CA LYS A 10 22.18 -4.06 -2.21
C LYS A 10 23.23 -4.17 -3.32
N ALA A 11 22.84 -4.61 -4.52
CA ALA A 11 23.75 -4.66 -5.67
C ALA A 11 24.28 -3.27 -6.06
N GLU A 12 23.44 -2.23 -6.01
CA GLU A 12 23.84 -0.84 -6.26
C GLU A 12 24.87 -0.34 -5.24
N GLU A 13 24.65 -0.62 -3.95
CA GLU A 13 25.55 -0.22 -2.86
C GLU A 13 26.92 -0.91 -2.96
N ILE A 14 26.94 -2.20 -3.33
CA ILE A 14 28.17 -2.92 -3.63
C ILE A 14 28.91 -2.27 -4.80
N VAL A 15 28.23 -1.98 -5.92
CA VAL A 15 28.89 -1.32 -7.05
C VAL A 15 29.44 0.07 -6.67
N LYS A 16 28.72 0.83 -5.85
CA LYS A 16 29.14 2.15 -5.35
C LYS A 16 30.39 2.07 -4.47
N SER A 17 30.46 1.12 -3.54
CA SER A 17 31.62 0.98 -2.65
C SER A 17 32.92 0.67 -3.40
N TYR A 18 32.83 -0.02 -4.53
CA TYR A 18 34.01 -0.28 -5.38
C TYR A 18 34.41 0.91 -6.26
N LEU A 19 33.50 1.86 -6.55
CA LEU A 19 33.81 3.06 -7.32
C LEU A 19 34.60 4.11 -6.53
N THR A 20 34.58 4.05 -5.20
CA THR A 20 35.34 4.92 -4.29
C THR A 20 36.77 4.43 -4.05
N ILE A 21 37.18 3.29 -4.62
CA ILE A 21 38.54 2.75 -4.48
C ILE A 21 39.48 3.48 -5.47
N ASP A 22 40.58 4.05 -4.95
CA ASP A 22 41.56 4.82 -5.76
C ASP A 22 42.27 4.00 -6.84
N ARG A 23 42.43 2.68 -6.65
CA ARG A 23 43.18 1.78 -7.55
C ARG A 23 42.30 1.09 -8.61
N LEU A 24 41.35 1.80 -9.20
CA LEU A 24 40.43 1.25 -10.21
C LEU A 24 40.93 1.56 -11.64
N CYS A 25 41.12 0.54 -12.49
CA CYS A 25 41.49 0.80 -13.88
C CYS A 25 40.34 1.41 -14.69
N GLY A 26 40.66 2.14 -15.77
CA GLY A 26 39.66 2.84 -16.60
C GLY A 26 38.55 1.93 -17.13
N GLN A 27 38.88 0.70 -17.51
CA GLN A 27 37.88 -0.28 -17.96
C GLN A 27 36.91 -0.71 -16.85
N CYS A 28 37.42 -0.98 -15.63
CA CYS A 28 36.57 -1.32 -14.49
C CYS A 28 35.71 -0.13 -14.09
N ARG A 29 36.27 1.09 -14.09
CA ARG A 29 35.52 2.32 -13.79
C ARG A 29 34.38 2.54 -14.77
N SER A 30 34.64 2.43 -16.08
CA SER A 30 33.63 2.57 -17.13
C SER A 30 32.52 1.53 -17.01
N ASN A 31 32.89 0.25 -16.83
CA ASN A 31 31.94 -0.83 -16.68
C ASN A 31 31.10 -0.67 -15.39
N LEU A 32 31.71 -0.39 -14.23
CA LEU A 32 30.99 -0.20 -12.97
C LEU A 32 30.05 1.01 -13.02
N ASN A 33 30.46 2.13 -13.65
CA ASN A 33 29.56 3.25 -13.88
C ASN A 33 28.35 2.87 -14.76
N THR A 34 28.56 2.00 -15.75
CA THR A 34 27.47 1.49 -16.59
C THR A 34 26.56 0.53 -15.82
N ALA A 35 27.12 -0.38 -15.00
CA ALA A 35 26.37 -1.23 -14.08
C ALA A 35 25.50 -0.38 -13.14
N LEU A 36 26.09 0.69 -12.59
CA LEU A 36 25.41 1.60 -11.68
C LEU A 36 24.21 2.29 -12.35
N LYS A 37 24.37 2.74 -13.61
CA LYS A 37 23.28 3.32 -14.41
C LYS A 37 22.15 2.30 -14.64
N LEU A 38 22.48 1.05 -14.97
CA LEU A 38 21.49 -0.01 -15.17
C LEU A 38 20.74 -0.33 -13.87
N LEU A 39 21.46 -0.51 -12.76
CA LEU A 39 20.89 -0.76 -11.44
C LEU A 39 19.97 0.39 -10.98
N PHE A 40 20.39 1.64 -11.19
CA PHE A 40 19.56 2.81 -10.93
C PHE A 40 18.31 2.85 -11.84
N GLY A 41 18.44 2.46 -13.11
CA GLY A 41 17.32 2.30 -14.03
C GLY A 41 16.29 1.29 -13.54
N ILE A 42 16.75 0.17 -12.98
CA ILE A 42 15.90 -0.87 -12.38
C ILE A 42 15.24 -0.32 -11.10
N ARG A 43 16.00 0.29 -10.19
CA ARG A 43 15.49 0.88 -8.94
C ARG A 43 14.48 2.02 -9.15
N SER A 44 14.58 2.73 -10.27
CA SER A 44 13.66 3.80 -10.64
C SER A 44 12.51 3.33 -11.53
N GLY A 45 12.43 2.04 -11.88
CA GLY A 45 11.35 1.46 -12.69
C GLY A 45 11.37 1.89 -14.16
N LYS A 46 12.53 2.35 -14.65
CA LYS A 46 12.75 2.81 -16.03
C LYS A 46 13.37 1.73 -16.93
N ALA A 47 13.93 0.68 -16.34
CA ALA A 47 14.57 -0.41 -17.05
C ALA A 47 13.57 -1.34 -17.77
N ARG A 48 14.09 -2.11 -18.73
CA ARG A 48 13.43 -3.19 -19.48
C ARG A 48 14.15 -4.51 -19.18
N LEU A 49 13.54 -5.64 -19.54
CA LEU A 49 14.15 -6.97 -19.32
C LEU A 49 15.53 -7.11 -19.99
N GLY A 50 15.72 -6.52 -21.17
CA GLY A 50 17.02 -6.49 -21.85
C GLY A 50 18.12 -5.76 -21.07
N ASP A 51 17.77 -4.82 -20.18
CA ASP A 51 18.74 -4.13 -19.32
C ASP A 51 19.28 -5.06 -18.21
N LEU A 52 18.46 -6.02 -17.75
CA LEU A 52 18.91 -7.05 -16.81
C LEU A 52 19.88 -8.02 -17.47
N GLU A 53 19.62 -8.39 -18.72
CA GLU A 53 20.54 -9.19 -19.53
C GLU A 53 21.85 -8.42 -19.79
N GLY A 54 21.75 -7.14 -20.14
CA GLY A 54 22.90 -6.25 -20.30
C GLY A 54 23.74 -6.14 -19.03
N LEU A 55 23.10 -6.05 -17.86
CA LEU A 55 23.78 -6.05 -16.56
C LEU A 55 24.54 -7.36 -16.33
N LEU A 56 23.93 -8.51 -16.61
CA LEU A 56 24.58 -9.83 -16.49
C LEU A 56 25.79 -9.94 -17.42
N THR A 57 25.66 -9.53 -18.68
CA THR A 57 26.77 -9.51 -19.64
C THR A 57 27.91 -8.62 -19.16
N LEU A 58 27.58 -7.46 -18.61
CA LEU A 58 28.56 -6.49 -18.15
C LEU A 58 29.29 -6.96 -16.88
N VAL A 59 28.59 -7.58 -15.94
CA VAL A 59 29.20 -8.17 -14.74
C VAL A 59 30.11 -9.35 -15.11
N ASN A 60 29.71 -10.20 -16.07
CA ASN A 60 30.58 -11.25 -16.61
C ASN A 60 31.83 -10.67 -17.28
N ARG A 61 31.69 -9.60 -18.07
CA ARG A 61 32.84 -8.92 -18.67
C ARG A 61 33.79 -8.36 -17.61
N LEU A 62 33.26 -7.75 -16.55
CA LEU A 62 34.05 -7.27 -15.41
C LEU A 62 34.89 -8.39 -14.77
N HIS A 63 34.34 -9.60 -14.66
CA HIS A 63 35.07 -10.74 -14.12
C HIS A 63 36.23 -11.17 -15.04
N LEU A 64 35.99 -11.22 -16.35
CA LEU A 64 36.94 -11.77 -17.33
C LEU A 64 38.03 -10.78 -17.76
N THR A 65 37.69 -9.50 -17.93
CA THR A 65 38.59 -8.50 -18.55
C THR A 65 39.21 -7.53 -17.54
N CYS A 66 39.12 -7.81 -16.24
CA CYS A 66 39.63 -6.94 -15.19
C CYS A 66 41.16 -7.05 -15.03
N HIS A 67 41.84 -5.90 -15.08
CA HIS A 67 43.29 -5.78 -14.94
C HIS A 67 43.73 -5.33 -13.53
N CYS A 68 42.90 -4.60 -12.78
CA CYS A 68 43.25 -4.09 -11.44
C CYS A 68 42.86 -5.03 -10.28
N GLY A 69 42.41 -6.25 -10.57
CA GLY A 69 41.90 -7.21 -9.57
C GLY A 69 40.53 -6.88 -8.95
N GLN A 70 40.12 -5.61 -8.90
CA GLN A 70 38.86 -5.20 -8.26
C GLN A 70 37.61 -5.72 -8.98
N GLY A 71 37.60 -5.69 -10.32
CA GLY A 71 36.53 -6.28 -11.13
C GLY A 71 36.31 -7.78 -10.86
N LYS A 72 37.38 -8.52 -10.52
CA LYS A 72 37.31 -9.95 -10.15
C LYS A 72 36.69 -10.18 -8.75
N ARG A 73 36.65 -9.17 -7.89
CA ARG A 73 36.05 -9.24 -6.54
C ARG A 73 34.58 -8.83 -6.54
N VAL A 74 34.27 -7.69 -7.16
CA VAL A 74 32.90 -7.16 -7.23
C VAL A 74 31.97 -8.02 -8.08
N ALA A 75 32.47 -8.60 -9.18
CA ALA A 75 31.62 -9.33 -10.11
C ALA A 75 30.98 -10.58 -9.49
N PRO A 76 31.70 -11.46 -8.76
CA PRO A 76 31.09 -12.57 -8.02
C PRO A 76 30.00 -12.15 -7.04
N GLU A 77 30.21 -11.07 -6.28
CA GLU A 77 29.22 -10.58 -5.30
C GLU A 77 27.91 -10.17 -6.00
N VAL A 78 28.01 -9.37 -7.07
CA VAL A 78 26.84 -8.93 -7.84
C VAL A 78 26.19 -10.10 -8.59
N MET A 79 26.98 -11.04 -9.11
CA MET A 79 26.44 -12.26 -9.75
C MET A 79 25.67 -13.15 -8.79
N SER A 80 26.13 -13.29 -7.54
CA SER A 80 25.42 -14.08 -6.52
C SER A 80 24.01 -13.53 -6.32
N ILE A 81 23.91 -12.20 -6.12
CA ILE A 81 22.63 -11.52 -5.95
C ILE A 81 21.74 -11.68 -7.19
N LEU A 82 22.29 -11.52 -8.39
CA LEU A 82 21.52 -11.65 -9.64
C LEU A 82 21.01 -13.08 -9.89
N ARG A 83 21.65 -14.11 -9.33
CA ARG A 83 21.23 -15.51 -9.46
C ARG A 83 20.24 -15.89 -8.36
N GLU A 84 20.54 -15.56 -7.12
CA GLU A 84 19.71 -15.92 -5.95
C GLU A 84 18.41 -15.10 -5.90
N ASP A 85 18.49 -13.81 -6.23
CA ASP A 85 17.38 -12.87 -6.11
C ASP A 85 16.86 -12.38 -7.47
N ARG A 86 17.02 -13.17 -8.54
CA ARG A 86 16.62 -12.78 -9.90
C ARG A 86 15.17 -12.28 -9.97
N ASP A 87 14.28 -12.93 -9.22
CA ASP A 87 12.86 -12.60 -9.14
C ASP A 87 12.62 -11.14 -8.71
N ASP A 88 13.43 -10.61 -7.79
CA ASP A 88 13.29 -9.21 -7.36
C ASP A 88 13.56 -8.25 -8.51
N PHE A 89 14.60 -8.51 -9.31
CA PHE A 89 14.94 -7.67 -10.47
C PHE A 89 13.82 -7.71 -11.50
N ILE A 90 13.24 -8.89 -11.75
CA ILE A 90 12.09 -9.05 -12.66
C ILE A 90 10.90 -8.25 -12.15
N VAL A 91 10.55 -8.32 -10.86
CA VAL A 91 9.44 -7.56 -10.27
C VAL A 91 9.68 -6.04 -10.33
N HIS A 92 10.91 -5.56 -10.15
CA HIS A 92 11.25 -4.14 -10.31
C HIS A 92 11.04 -3.66 -11.76
N ILE A 93 11.27 -4.53 -12.74
CA ILE A 93 11.16 -4.20 -14.17
C ILE A 93 9.72 -4.33 -14.67
N GLU A 94 9.10 -5.50 -14.46
CA GLU A 94 7.78 -5.84 -15.00
C GLU A 94 6.66 -5.16 -14.22
N ASN A 95 6.69 -5.24 -12.88
CA ASN A 95 5.64 -4.68 -12.03
C ASN A 95 5.94 -3.24 -11.60
N ARG A 96 7.19 -2.78 -11.67
CA ARG A 96 7.64 -1.51 -11.08
C ARG A 96 7.33 -1.41 -9.59
N VAL A 97 7.52 -2.51 -8.89
CA VAL A 97 7.33 -2.63 -7.45
C VAL A 97 8.63 -3.09 -6.82
N CYS A 98 8.96 -2.52 -5.67
CA CYS A 98 10.01 -3.04 -4.82
C CYS A 98 9.38 -3.90 -3.72
N PRO A 99 9.57 -5.24 -3.70
CA PRO A 99 8.99 -6.10 -2.67
C PRO A 99 9.37 -5.70 -1.24
N ALA A 100 10.57 -5.15 -1.05
CA ALA A 100 11.07 -4.64 0.23
C ALA A 100 10.65 -3.19 0.54
N SER A 101 9.97 -2.50 -0.40
CA SER A 101 9.54 -1.10 -0.27
C SER A 101 10.66 -0.08 0.02
N GLU A 102 11.93 -0.43 -0.19
CA GLU A 102 13.06 0.48 0.04
C GLU A 102 13.30 1.47 -1.11
N CYS A 103 12.75 1.19 -2.30
CA CYS A 103 12.94 2.01 -3.49
C CYS A 103 11.81 3.05 -3.57
N PRO A 104 12.03 4.35 -3.29
CA PRO A 104 10.96 5.33 -3.11
C PRO A 104 10.00 5.44 -4.31
N GLN A 105 10.53 5.31 -5.52
CA GLN A 105 9.76 5.41 -6.77
C GLN A 105 8.86 4.19 -7.03
N LEU A 106 9.14 3.06 -6.39
CA LEU A 106 8.48 1.77 -6.63
C LEU A 106 7.61 1.33 -5.45
N VAL A 107 7.43 2.20 -4.45
CA VAL A 107 6.47 1.97 -3.36
C VAL A 107 5.05 2.04 -3.93
N LEU A 108 4.24 1.04 -3.60
CA LEU A 108 2.83 0.98 -3.97
C LEU A 108 1.99 1.88 -3.07
N ALA A 109 0.90 2.41 -3.61
CA ALA A 109 -0.12 3.02 -2.78
C ALA A 109 -0.75 1.97 -1.85
N PRO A 110 -1.02 2.29 -0.57
CA PRO A 110 -1.62 1.34 0.37
C PRO A 110 -2.93 0.71 -0.12
N CYS A 111 -3.79 1.50 -0.77
CA CYS A 111 -5.05 1.03 -1.33
C CYS A 111 -4.85 -0.02 -2.44
N GLN A 112 -3.84 0.15 -3.30
CA GLN A 112 -3.49 -0.80 -4.35
C GLN A 112 -2.87 -2.07 -3.76
N ALA A 113 -1.97 -1.93 -2.79
CA ALA A 113 -1.34 -3.06 -2.10
C ALA A 113 -2.36 -3.91 -1.33
N ALA A 114 -3.38 -3.29 -0.74
CA ALA A 114 -4.45 -3.97 -0.01
C ALA A 114 -5.49 -4.64 -0.93
N CYS A 115 -5.57 -4.24 -2.21
CA CYS A 115 -6.49 -4.84 -3.16
C CYS A 115 -5.99 -6.21 -3.61
N PRO A 116 -6.72 -7.32 -3.38
CA PRO A 116 -6.25 -8.65 -3.78
C PRO A 116 -5.97 -8.80 -5.29
N ALA A 117 -6.72 -8.09 -6.13
CA ALA A 117 -6.52 -8.09 -7.59
C ALA A 117 -5.46 -7.08 -8.08
N GLY A 118 -4.94 -6.24 -7.18
CA GLY A 118 -3.88 -5.29 -7.48
C GLY A 118 -4.30 -4.08 -8.33
N ILE A 119 -5.59 -3.71 -8.28
CA ILE A 119 -6.16 -2.66 -9.15
C ILE A 119 -5.41 -1.34 -8.95
N ASP A 120 -5.07 -0.67 -10.05
CA ASP A 120 -4.42 0.65 -10.05
C ASP A 120 -5.38 1.79 -9.63
N ILE A 121 -5.69 1.80 -8.34
CA ILE A 121 -6.64 2.71 -7.70
C ILE A 121 -6.27 4.19 -7.85
N PRO A 122 -5.03 4.62 -7.57
CA PRO A 122 -4.71 6.04 -7.60
C PRO A 122 -4.90 6.68 -8.98
N ASN A 123 -4.57 5.95 -10.05
CA ASN A 123 -4.74 6.46 -11.40
C ASN A 123 -6.20 6.50 -11.83
N TYR A 124 -7.01 5.45 -11.60
CA TYR A 124 -8.41 5.52 -12.03
C TYR A 124 -9.20 6.53 -11.19
N VAL A 125 -8.88 6.71 -9.90
CA VAL A 125 -9.50 7.75 -9.07
C VAL A 125 -9.18 9.14 -9.64
N ALA A 126 -7.93 9.37 -10.07
CA ALA A 126 -7.57 10.63 -10.72
C ALA A 126 -8.30 10.84 -12.06
N LEU A 127 -8.50 9.79 -12.86
CA LEU A 127 -9.26 9.86 -14.11
C LEU A 127 -10.75 10.16 -13.86
N VAL A 128 -11.36 9.51 -12.86
CA VAL A 128 -12.73 9.80 -12.41
C VAL A 128 -12.87 11.26 -11.96
N GLY A 129 -11.89 11.76 -11.19
CA GLY A 129 -11.85 13.17 -10.77
C GLY A 129 -11.77 14.18 -11.91
N GLN A 130 -11.30 13.76 -13.09
CA GLN A 130 -11.24 14.57 -14.32
C GLN A 130 -12.44 14.33 -15.26
N GLY A 131 -13.42 13.53 -14.88
CA GLY A 131 -14.54 13.15 -15.76
C GLY A 131 -14.16 12.19 -16.90
N LYS A 132 -12.95 11.61 -16.87
CA LYS A 132 -12.43 10.67 -17.89
C LYS A 132 -12.86 9.23 -17.57
N TYR A 133 -14.17 8.99 -17.58
CA TYR A 133 -14.75 7.73 -17.12
C TYR A 133 -14.41 6.53 -18.02
N THR A 134 -14.32 6.74 -19.34
CA THR A 134 -13.94 5.68 -20.29
C THR A 134 -12.53 5.18 -20.04
N GLU A 135 -11.57 6.10 -19.88
CA GLU A 135 -10.18 5.78 -19.60
C GLU A 135 -10.03 5.16 -18.20
N ALA A 136 -10.78 5.65 -17.22
CA ALA A 136 -10.82 5.06 -15.89
C ALA A 136 -11.31 3.60 -15.93
N LEU A 137 -12.40 3.33 -16.66
CA LEU A 137 -12.95 1.98 -16.81
C LEU A 137 -11.99 1.06 -17.56
N GLN A 138 -11.38 1.53 -18.66
CA GLN A 138 -10.35 0.76 -19.39
C GLN A 138 -9.19 0.37 -18.47
N LEU A 139 -8.72 1.31 -17.65
CA LEU A 139 -7.66 1.04 -16.69
C LEU A 139 -8.07 0.01 -15.62
N ILE A 140 -9.30 0.08 -15.11
CA ILE A 140 -9.82 -0.91 -14.15
C ILE A 140 -9.90 -2.30 -14.81
N LEU A 141 -10.33 -2.36 -16.07
CA LEU A 141 -10.47 -3.59 -16.87
C LEU A 141 -9.12 -4.29 -17.14
N GLU A 142 -8.00 -3.59 -16.99
CA GLU A 142 -6.68 -4.22 -17.02
C GLU A 142 -6.45 -5.18 -15.84
N ASP A 143 -7.13 -4.96 -14.71
CA ASP A 143 -6.91 -5.73 -13.49
C ASP A 143 -8.10 -6.60 -13.09
N VAL A 144 -9.33 -6.25 -13.47
CA VAL A 144 -10.54 -7.01 -13.12
C VAL A 144 -11.61 -6.94 -14.23
N PRO A 145 -12.35 -8.03 -14.54
CA PRO A 145 -13.38 -8.00 -15.59
C PRO A 145 -14.77 -7.54 -15.13
N LEU A 146 -15.00 -7.45 -13.82
CA LEU A 146 -16.32 -7.18 -13.22
C LEU A 146 -16.34 -5.87 -12.39
N PRO A 147 -15.94 -4.71 -12.96
CA PRO A 147 -15.93 -3.44 -12.24
C PRO A 147 -17.30 -3.00 -11.73
N GLY A 148 -18.37 -3.25 -12.48
CA GLY A 148 -19.74 -2.87 -12.12
C GLY A 148 -20.28 -3.64 -10.91
N VAL A 149 -20.02 -4.95 -10.87
CA VAL A 149 -20.25 -5.81 -9.70
C VAL A 149 -19.40 -5.34 -8.52
N LEU A 150 -18.09 -5.17 -8.72
CA LEU A 150 -17.16 -4.75 -7.66
C LEU A 150 -17.38 -3.31 -7.17
N GLY A 151 -18.14 -2.48 -7.88
CA GLY A 151 -18.57 -1.17 -7.42
C GLY A 151 -19.77 -1.24 -6.46
N ARG A 152 -20.39 -2.41 -6.30
CA ARG A 152 -21.61 -2.62 -5.51
C ARG A 152 -21.40 -3.54 -4.32
N ILE A 153 -20.63 -4.61 -4.49
CA ILE A 153 -20.54 -5.70 -3.49
C ILE A 153 -19.15 -5.88 -2.87
N CYS A 154 -18.16 -5.08 -3.28
CA CYS A 154 -16.78 -5.27 -2.85
C CYS A 154 -16.64 -4.88 -1.37
N GLU A 155 -15.95 -5.70 -0.57
CA GLU A 155 -15.65 -5.40 0.85
C GLU A 155 -14.55 -4.34 1.05
N HIS A 156 -14.16 -3.66 -0.05
CA HIS A 156 -13.27 -2.51 -0.09
C HIS A 156 -12.08 -2.52 0.91
N PRO A 157 -11.22 -3.57 0.93
CA PRO A 157 -10.01 -3.57 1.76
C PRO A 157 -9.07 -2.40 1.43
N CYS A 158 -9.16 -1.89 0.21
CA CYS A 158 -8.47 -0.70 -0.24
C CYS A 158 -8.85 0.58 0.53
N GLU A 159 -10.09 0.70 1.00
CA GLU A 159 -10.57 1.86 1.77
C GLU A 159 -10.09 1.77 3.21
N ARG A 160 -10.10 0.56 3.80
CA ARG A 160 -9.53 0.33 5.14
C ARG A 160 -8.04 0.65 5.21
N ALA A 161 -7.32 0.42 4.13
CA ALA A 161 -5.89 0.77 4.02
C ALA A 161 -5.65 2.22 3.57
N CYS A 162 -6.69 3.02 3.33
CA CYS A 162 -6.53 4.36 2.77
C CYS A 162 -5.97 5.34 3.80
N ARG A 163 -4.79 5.90 3.52
CA ARG A 163 -4.12 6.89 4.39
C ARG A 163 -4.96 8.14 4.64
N ARG A 164 -5.94 8.46 3.79
CA ARG A 164 -6.87 9.58 4.03
C ARG A 164 -7.68 9.40 5.32
N GLY A 165 -7.88 8.16 5.78
CA GLY A 165 -8.50 7.88 7.08
C GLY A 165 -7.71 8.39 8.29
N GLU A 166 -6.42 8.72 8.15
CA GLU A 166 -5.63 9.40 9.19
C GLU A 166 -5.80 10.93 9.18
N VAL A 167 -6.52 11.47 8.19
CA VAL A 167 -6.81 12.90 8.04
C VAL A 167 -8.27 13.17 8.43
N ASP A 168 -9.20 12.48 7.76
CA ASP A 168 -10.63 12.59 7.99
C ASP A 168 -11.30 11.20 7.86
N ALA A 169 -11.66 10.79 6.65
CA ALA A 169 -12.25 9.49 6.35
C ALA A 169 -11.60 8.90 5.09
N PRO A 170 -11.60 7.58 4.90
CA PRO A 170 -11.18 6.98 3.64
C PRO A 170 -11.86 7.59 2.41
N VAL A 171 -11.16 7.52 1.27
CA VAL A 171 -11.78 7.82 -0.03
C VAL A 171 -12.76 6.69 -0.37
N SER A 172 -13.96 7.01 -0.86
CA SER A 172 -14.99 6.07 -1.32
C SER A 172 -14.63 5.45 -2.69
N ILE A 173 -13.51 4.73 -2.71
CA ILE A 173 -12.92 4.05 -3.87
C ILE A 173 -13.93 3.14 -4.58
N CYS A 174 -14.75 2.41 -3.82
CA CYS A 174 -15.77 1.52 -4.35
C CYS A 174 -16.85 2.29 -5.11
N ALA A 175 -17.33 3.40 -4.54
CA ALA A 175 -18.33 4.28 -5.15
C ALA A 175 -17.81 4.98 -6.41
N LEU A 176 -16.55 5.42 -6.42
CA LEU A 176 -15.91 6.00 -7.60
C LEU A 176 -15.75 5.00 -8.74
N LYS A 177 -15.46 3.72 -8.41
CA LYS A 177 -15.43 2.63 -9.40
C LYS A 177 -16.80 2.38 -9.99
N ARG A 178 -17.85 2.39 -9.16
CA ARG A 178 -19.25 2.30 -9.62
C ARG A 178 -19.60 3.47 -10.55
N LEU A 179 -19.25 4.69 -10.18
CA LEU A 179 -19.49 5.88 -11.01
C LEU A 179 -18.82 5.73 -12.39
N ALA A 180 -17.55 5.35 -12.44
CA ALA A 180 -16.85 5.13 -13.71
C ALA A 180 -17.57 4.10 -14.59
N TYR A 181 -18.04 3.01 -13.98
CA TYR A 181 -18.78 1.97 -14.69
C TYR A 181 -20.14 2.45 -15.20
N ASP A 182 -20.96 3.03 -14.31
CA ASP A 182 -22.33 3.44 -14.62
C ASP A 182 -22.34 4.54 -15.72
N GLN A 183 -21.40 5.50 -15.69
CA GLN A 183 -21.28 6.54 -16.72
C GLN A 183 -20.95 5.98 -18.11
N VAL A 184 -20.03 5.01 -18.20
CA VAL A 184 -19.67 4.42 -19.50
C VAL A 184 -20.79 3.51 -20.01
N ARG A 185 -21.50 2.83 -19.09
CA ARG A 185 -22.63 1.96 -19.44
C ARG A 185 -23.75 2.73 -20.14
N GLU A 186 -24.03 3.97 -19.74
CA GLU A 186 -25.04 4.84 -20.36
C GLU A 186 -24.71 5.21 -21.82
N ILE A 187 -23.42 5.31 -22.15
CA ILE A 187 -22.94 5.68 -23.49
C ILE A 187 -22.35 4.49 -24.25
N ARG A 188 -22.62 3.25 -23.83
CA ARG A 188 -21.97 2.04 -24.36
C ARG A 188 -22.06 1.88 -25.88
N ASP A 189 -23.14 2.34 -26.49
CA ASP A 189 -23.35 2.24 -27.95
C ASP A 189 -22.43 3.21 -28.73
N LYS A 190 -21.86 4.21 -28.04
CA LYS A 190 -20.94 5.21 -28.59
C LYS A 190 -19.47 4.94 -28.24
N VAL A 191 -19.21 4.06 -27.28
CA VAL A 191 -17.86 3.80 -26.76
C VAL A 191 -17.41 2.40 -27.17
N ASN A 192 -16.41 2.36 -28.04
CA ASN A 192 -15.78 1.12 -28.44
C ASN A 192 -14.79 0.66 -27.33
N LEU A 193 -15.26 -0.16 -26.40
CA LEU A 193 -14.41 -0.87 -25.43
C LEU A 193 -13.75 -2.14 -26.03
N PHE A 194 -13.90 -2.39 -27.35
CA PHE A 194 -13.45 -3.62 -28.03
C PHE A 194 -11.94 -3.68 -28.33
N SER A 195 -11.12 -2.76 -27.79
CA SER A 195 -9.65 -2.87 -27.82
C SER A 195 -9.10 -4.05 -27.01
N LEU A 196 -9.99 -4.83 -26.36
CA LEU A 196 -9.65 -6.00 -25.54
C LEU A 196 -9.55 -7.32 -26.33
N ARG A 197 -9.87 -7.33 -27.63
CA ARG A 197 -9.75 -8.56 -28.44
C ARG A 197 -8.27 -8.96 -28.61
N PRO A 198 -7.95 -10.27 -28.58
CA PRO A 198 -6.58 -10.73 -28.76
C PRO A 198 -6.07 -10.41 -30.16
N VAL A 199 -4.85 -9.87 -30.25
CA VAL A 199 -4.19 -9.55 -31.53
C VAL A 199 -3.85 -10.83 -32.33
N ARG A 200 -3.60 -11.95 -31.64
CA ARG A 200 -3.32 -13.26 -32.25
C ARG A 200 -4.03 -14.37 -31.49
N LYS A 201 -4.55 -15.36 -32.23
CA LYS A 201 -5.10 -16.60 -31.65
C LYS A 201 -3.97 -17.60 -31.41
N SER A 202 -3.97 -18.29 -30.27
CA SER A 202 -2.93 -19.29 -29.95
C SER A 202 -3.21 -20.66 -30.59
N GLY A 203 -4.45 -20.91 -30.99
CA GLY A 203 -4.92 -22.22 -31.48
C GLY A 203 -5.18 -23.26 -30.39
N LYS A 204 -4.84 -22.97 -29.12
CA LYS A 204 -5.08 -23.87 -27.97
C LYS A 204 -6.41 -23.56 -27.29
N LYS A 205 -7.07 -24.62 -26.78
CA LYS A 205 -8.33 -24.54 -26.04
C LYS A 205 -8.10 -24.69 -24.54
N VAL A 206 -8.88 -23.96 -23.73
CA VAL A 206 -8.87 -24.06 -22.26
C VAL A 206 -10.29 -24.22 -21.73
N ALA A 207 -10.51 -25.19 -20.84
CA ALA A 207 -11.78 -25.40 -20.17
C ALA A 207 -11.78 -24.70 -18.81
N VAL A 208 -12.87 -24.00 -18.49
CA VAL A 208 -13.09 -23.33 -17.21
C VAL A 208 -14.35 -23.91 -16.59
N VAL A 209 -14.25 -24.48 -15.39
CA VAL A 209 -15.37 -25.12 -14.69
C VAL A 209 -15.93 -24.15 -13.66
N GLY A 210 -17.17 -23.72 -13.87
CA GLY A 210 -17.89 -22.73 -13.07
C GLY A 210 -17.76 -21.30 -13.59
N SER A 211 -18.89 -20.59 -13.69
CA SER A 211 -18.99 -19.20 -14.14
C SER A 211 -19.05 -18.19 -12.98
N GLY A 212 -18.55 -18.57 -11.81
CA GLY A 212 -18.39 -17.63 -10.69
C GLY A 212 -17.28 -16.59 -10.95
N PRO A 213 -17.02 -15.68 -9.98
CA PRO A 213 -16.03 -14.61 -10.15
C PRO A 213 -14.63 -15.09 -10.56
N ALA A 214 -14.19 -16.22 -10.01
CA ALA A 214 -12.89 -16.82 -10.34
C ALA A 214 -12.84 -17.35 -11.79
N GLY A 215 -13.89 -18.08 -12.21
CA GLY A 215 -13.98 -18.62 -13.57
C GLY A 215 -14.11 -17.54 -14.63
N LEU A 216 -14.98 -16.54 -14.42
CA LEU A 216 -15.12 -15.38 -15.30
C LEU A 216 -13.80 -14.60 -15.41
N SER A 217 -13.08 -14.43 -14.31
CA SER A 217 -11.75 -13.79 -14.30
C SER A 217 -10.72 -14.59 -15.10
N CYS A 218 -10.61 -15.89 -14.84
CA CYS A 218 -9.70 -16.76 -15.57
C CYS A 218 -9.98 -16.72 -17.08
N ALA A 219 -11.25 -16.88 -17.46
CA ALA A 219 -11.67 -16.88 -18.86
C ALA A 219 -11.38 -15.54 -19.55
N TYR A 220 -11.67 -14.42 -18.89
CA TYR A 220 -11.40 -13.09 -19.41
C TYR A 220 -9.91 -12.89 -19.75
N PHE A 221 -9.01 -13.18 -18.82
CA PHE A 221 -7.58 -12.96 -19.02
C PHE A 221 -6.98 -13.94 -20.06
N LEU A 222 -7.47 -15.18 -20.13
CA LEU A 222 -7.06 -16.13 -21.16
C LEU A 222 -7.56 -15.74 -22.55
N ALA A 223 -8.80 -15.28 -22.66
CA ALA A 223 -9.36 -14.81 -23.93
C ALA A 223 -8.57 -13.60 -24.48
N ARG A 224 -8.19 -12.64 -23.62
CA ARG A 224 -7.31 -11.52 -23.99
C ARG A 224 -5.94 -11.95 -24.50
N LYS A 225 -5.46 -13.13 -24.09
CA LYS A 225 -4.20 -13.73 -24.55
C LYS A 225 -4.35 -14.57 -25.83
N GLY A 226 -5.57 -14.73 -26.35
CA GLY A 226 -5.82 -15.40 -27.62
C GLY A 226 -6.17 -16.88 -27.53
N TYR A 227 -6.42 -17.40 -26.32
CA TYR A 227 -6.89 -18.77 -26.13
C TYR A 227 -8.38 -18.88 -26.44
N ALA A 228 -8.79 -20.03 -27.00
CA ALA A 228 -10.21 -20.37 -27.10
C ALA A 228 -10.67 -20.92 -25.74
N VAL A 229 -11.61 -20.23 -25.08
CA VAL A 229 -12.04 -20.58 -23.73
C VAL A 229 -13.51 -20.97 -23.73
N THR A 230 -13.81 -22.12 -23.13
CA THR A 230 -15.18 -22.59 -22.86
C THR A 230 -15.40 -22.68 -21.35
N ILE A 231 -16.42 -21.99 -20.84
CA ILE A 231 -16.88 -22.10 -19.46
C ILE A 231 -18.00 -23.14 -19.40
N PHE A 232 -17.87 -24.12 -18.53
CA PHE A 232 -18.90 -25.12 -18.20
C PHE A 232 -19.57 -24.72 -16.89
N GLU A 233 -20.84 -24.32 -16.94
CA GLU A 233 -21.63 -23.87 -15.81
C GLU A 233 -22.75 -24.87 -15.53
N ALA A 234 -22.87 -25.32 -14.28
CA ALA A 234 -23.90 -26.26 -13.87
C ALA A 234 -25.29 -25.63 -13.85
N MET A 235 -25.36 -24.32 -13.62
CA MET A 235 -26.60 -23.59 -13.44
C MET A 235 -27.20 -23.05 -14.76
N PRO A 236 -28.51 -22.72 -14.80
CA PRO A 236 -29.16 -22.16 -15.99
C PRO A 236 -28.76 -20.73 -16.34
N GLU A 237 -28.09 -20.00 -15.45
CA GLU A 237 -27.63 -18.62 -15.67
C GLU A 237 -26.20 -18.46 -15.16
N ALA A 238 -25.39 -17.70 -15.89
CA ALA A 238 -23.99 -17.46 -15.54
C ALA A 238 -23.83 -16.45 -14.39
N GLY A 239 -22.70 -16.55 -13.67
CA GLY A 239 -22.32 -15.63 -12.59
C GLY A 239 -22.10 -16.31 -11.23
N GLY A 240 -22.43 -17.60 -11.10
CA GLY A 240 -22.27 -18.37 -9.88
C GLY A 240 -22.90 -17.67 -8.66
N MET A 241 -22.15 -17.55 -7.55
CA MET A 241 -22.66 -16.89 -6.33
C MET A 241 -23.04 -15.41 -6.53
N LEU A 242 -22.57 -14.73 -7.57
CA LEU A 242 -23.04 -13.38 -7.90
C LEU A 242 -24.52 -13.40 -8.33
N ALA A 243 -24.91 -14.39 -9.12
CA ALA A 243 -26.28 -14.56 -9.61
C ALA A 243 -27.20 -15.22 -8.57
N TYR A 244 -26.67 -16.19 -7.81
CA TYR A 244 -27.49 -17.05 -6.95
C TYR A 244 -27.35 -16.76 -5.46
N GLY A 245 -26.23 -16.21 -5.00
CA GLY A 245 -25.99 -15.89 -3.59
C GLY A 245 -26.38 -14.46 -3.23
N ILE A 246 -26.09 -13.50 -4.12
CA ILE A 246 -26.29 -12.07 -3.83
C ILE A 246 -27.67 -11.61 -4.34
N PRO A 247 -28.52 -10.99 -3.50
CA PRO A 247 -29.84 -10.51 -3.91
C PRO A 247 -29.80 -9.34 -4.92
N PRO A 248 -30.83 -9.17 -5.78
CA PRO A 248 -30.88 -8.11 -6.78
C PRO A 248 -30.83 -6.68 -6.22
N TYR A 249 -31.34 -6.45 -5.01
CA TYR A 249 -31.31 -5.14 -4.37
C TYR A 249 -29.88 -4.65 -4.06
N ARG A 250 -28.91 -5.57 -3.98
CA ARG A 250 -27.47 -5.28 -3.87
C ARG A 250 -26.75 -5.38 -5.19
N LEU A 251 -27.07 -6.39 -5.98
CA LEU A 251 -26.46 -6.62 -7.28
C LEU A 251 -27.52 -6.77 -8.37
N PRO A 252 -27.84 -5.67 -9.08
CA PRO A 252 -28.78 -5.69 -10.18
C PRO A 252 -28.36 -6.71 -11.27
N ARG A 253 -29.34 -7.50 -11.75
CA ARG A 253 -29.07 -8.60 -12.70
C ARG A 253 -28.64 -8.10 -14.07
N ASP A 254 -29.17 -6.97 -14.50
CA ASP A 254 -28.79 -6.27 -15.72
C ASP A 254 -27.32 -5.83 -15.71
N VAL A 255 -26.79 -5.40 -14.56
CA VAL A 255 -25.37 -5.07 -14.40
C VAL A 255 -24.53 -6.32 -14.59
N LEU A 256 -24.84 -7.41 -13.88
CA LEU A 256 -24.09 -8.67 -14.00
C LEU A 256 -24.10 -9.23 -15.43
N ARG A 257 -25.28 -9.25 -16.07
CA ARG A 257 -25.44 -9.71 -17.46
C ARG A 257 -24.67 -8.86 -18.45
N ASP A 258 -24.63 -7.54 -18.27
CA ASP A 258 -23.84 -6.64 -19.11
C ASP A 258 -22.33 -6.96 -19.02
N GLU A 259 -21.81 -7.24 -17.83
CA GLU A 259 -20.39 -7.61 -17.68
C GLU A 259 -20.06 -8.98 -18.27
N ILE A 260 -20.94 -9.97 -18.07
CA ILE A 260 -20.78 -11.30 -18.66
C ILE A 260 -20.84 -11.22 -20.19
N ALA A 261 -21.75 -10.41 -20.75
CA ALA A 261 -21.86 -10.20 -22.19
C ALA A 261 -20.57 -9.62 -22.78
N ARG A 262 -19.88 -8.71 -22.06
CA ARG A 262 -18.56 -8.21 -22.49
C ARG A 262 -17.49 -9.29 -22.51
N ILE A 263 -17.51 -10.21 -21.55
CA ILE A 263 -16.59 -11.37 -21.53
C ILE A 263 -16.89 -12.29 -22.73
N GLN A 264 -18.17 -12.56 -23.01
CA GLN A 264 -18.58 -13.34 -24.18
C GLN A 264 -18.18 -12.66 -25.50
N ALA A 265 -18.22 -11.33 -25.57
CA ALA A 265 -17.81 -10.55 -26.74
C ALA A 265 -16.31 -10.66 -27.07
N LEU A 266 -15.49 -11.18 -26.14
CA LEU A 266 -14.08 -11.55 -26.38
C LEU A 266 -13.94 -12.92 -27.08
N GLY A 267 -15.04 -13.66 -27.25
CA GLY A 267 -15.04 -15.01 -27.82
C GLY A 267 -15.05 -16.13 -26.78
N VAL A 268 -15.36 -15.83 -25.51
CA VAL A 268 -15.57 -16.85 -24.47
C VAL A 268 -16.93 -17.51 -24.68
N GLU A 269 -16.93 -18.83 -24.84
CA GLU A 269 -18.14 -19.64 -24.90
C GLU A 269 -18.58 -19.99 -23.47
N ILE A 270 -19.88 -19.87 -23.16
CA ILE A 270 -20.43 -20.28 -21.87
C ILE A 270 -21.51 -21.33 -22.11
N ARG A 271 -21.26 -22.56 -21.67
CA ARG A 271 -22.19 -23.68 -21.72
C ARG A 271 -22.90 -23.82 -20.37
N LEU A 272 -24.17 -23.42 -20.36
CA LEU A 272 -25.04 -23.50 -19.19
C LEU A 272 -25.59 -24.93 -19.05
N ASN A 273 -26.11 -25.27 -17.86
CA ASN A 273 -26.65 -26.60 -17.55
C ASN A 273 -25.69 -27.76 -17.87
N SER A 274 -24.39 -27.52 -17.72
CA SER A 274 -23.31 -28.45 -18.09
C SER A 274 -22.46 -28.77 -16.84
N PRO A 275 -23.00 -29.50 -15.84
CA PRO A 275 -22.23 -29.89 -14.66
C PRO A 275 -21.10 -30.85 -15.03
N ILE A 276 -19.95 -30.70 -14.39
CA ILE A 276 -18.80 -31.58 -14.58
C ILE A 276 -19.00 -32.84 -13.73
N THR A 277 -19.50 -33.90 -14.36
CA THR A 277 -19.67 -35.26 -13.82
C THR A 277 -19.59 -36.28 -14.94
N GLY A 278 -19.13 -37.51 -14.69
CA GLY A 278 -19.18 -38.61 -15.68
C GLY A 278 -18.47 -38.28 -17.00
N GLU A 279 -19.21 -38.28 -18.11
CA GLU A 279 -18.73 -38.00 -19.48
C GLU A 279 -18.10 -36.61 -19.67
N TYR A 280 -18.35 -35.66 -18.76
CA TYR A 280 -17.73 -34.32 -18.76
C TYR A 280 -16.64 -34.18 -17.69
N GLY A 281 -16.15 -35.28 -17.10
CA GLY A 281 -15.10 -35.24 -16.08
C GLY A 281 -13.80 -34.57 -16.57
N ILE A 282 -12.90 -34.25 -15.63
CA ILE A 282 -11.61 -33.59 -15.92
C ILE A 282 -10.84 -34.32 -17.03
N GLU A 283 -10.83 -35.66 -17.00
CA GLU A 283 -10.21 -36.49 -18.01
C GLU A 283 -10.86 -36.38 -19.39
N ALA A 284 -12.19 -36.33 -19.43
CA ALA A 284 -12.92 -36.23 -20.68
C ALA A 284 -12.63 -34.89 -21.35
N LEU A 285 -12.59 -33.79 -20.58
CA LEU A 285 -12.19 -32.49 -21.09
C LEU A 285 -10.77 -32.50 -21.68
N LEU A 286 -9.81 -33.15 -21.01
CA LEU A 286 -8.46 -33.26 -21.56
C LEU A 286 -8.42 -34.11 -22.84
N LYS A 287 -9.20 -35.19 -22.91
CA LYS A 287 -9.35 -36.04 -24.11
C LYS A 287 -10.04 -35.32 -25.27
N ASP A 288 -10.97 -34.41 -24.98
CA ASP A 288 -11.66 -33.55 -25.96
C ASP A 288 -10.75 -32.44 -26.54
N GLY A 289 -9.46 -32.42 -26.17
CA GLY A 289 -8.45 -31.54 -26.73
C GLY A 289 -8.33 -30.19 -26.02
N TYR A 290 -8.86 -30.06 -24.80
CA TYR A 290 -8.55 -28.91 -23.95
C TYR A 290 -7.13 -29.07 -23.38
N ALA A 291 -6.26 -28.09 -23.62
CA ALA A 291 -4.85 -28.14 -23.24
C ALA A 291 -4.62 -27.81 -21.75
N ALA A 292 -5.60 -27.21 -21.09
CA ALA A 292 -5.60 -26.94 -19.65
C ALA A 292 -7.04 -26.85 -19.13
N VAL A 293 -7.22 -27.12 -17.83
CA VAL A 293 -8.51 -27.03 -17.12
C VAL A 293 -8.36 -26.15 -15.88
N PHE A 294 -9.28 -25.21 -15.68
CA PHE A 294 -9.38 -24.41 -14.45
C PHE A 294 -10.65 -24.77 -13.66
N LEU A 295 -10.50 -25.04 -12.37
CA LEU A 295 -11.57 -25.40 -11.45
C LEU A 295 -11.95 -24.20 -10.57
N GLY A 296 -13.13 -23.63 -10.83
CA GLY A 296 -13.69 -22.48 -10.12
C GLY A 296 -15.11 -22.74 -9.61
N THR A 297 -15.37 -23.95 -9.11
CA THR A 297 -16.73 -24.41 -8.73
C THR A 297 -17.32 -23.71 -7.50
N GLY A 298 -16.50 -23.13 -6.63
CA GLY A 298 -16.96 -22.37 -5.46
C GLY A 298 -17.48 -23.22 -4.29
N ALA A 299 -18.15 -22.59 -3.33
CA ALA A 299 -18.64 -23.22 -2.09
C ALA A 299 -20.17 -23.18 -1.98
N TRP A 300 -20.86 -24.17 -2.54
CA TRP A 300 -22.32 -24.17 -2.68
C TRP A 300 -23.11 -24.86 -1.55
N LYS A 301 -22.43 -25.53 -0.61
CA LYS A 301 -23.08 -26.24 0.50
C LYS A 301 -23.04 -25.38 1.77
N GLY A 302 -24.19 -25.07 2.35
CA GLY A 302 -24.25 -24.47 3.68
C GLY A 302 -23.95 -25.47 4.80
N SER A 303 -23.92 -25.00 6.04
CA SER A 303 -23.74 -25.87 7.22
C SER A 303 -24.76 -25.53 8.30
N ILE A 304 -25.43 -26.56 8.82
CA ILE A 304 -26.37 -26.46 9.94
C ILE A 304 -25.74 -27.16 11.14
N PRO A 305 -25.32 -26.43 12.19
CA PRO A 305 -24.54 -26.97 13.30
C PRO A 305 -25.41 -27.63 14.38
N ILE A 306 -26.67 -27.97 14.07
CA ILE A 306 -27.62 -28.58 15.00
C ILE A 306 -27.98 -29.99 14.51
N PRO A 307 -27.78 -31.03 15.34
CA PRO A 307 -28.23 -32.38 15.03
C PRO A 307 -29.75 -32.46 14.82
N ASN A 308 -30.21 -33.45 14.04
CA ASN A 308 -31.64 -33.73 13.81
C ASN A 308 -32.46 -32.58 13.21
N HIS A 309 -31.83 -31.55 12.64
CA HIS A 309 -32.51 -30.41 12.04
C HIS A 309 -33.50 -30.81 10.91
N ASP A 310 -33.19 -31.88 10.17
CA ASP A 310 -34.05 -32.45 9.11
C ASP A 310 -35.41 -32.98 9.62
N SER A 311 -35.55 -33.15 10.94
CA SER A 311 -36.80 -33.56 11.57
C SER A 311 -37.86 -32.46 11.48
N PHE A 312 -37.45 -31.19 11.32
CA PHE A 312 -38.32 -30.02 11.31
C PHE A 312 -38.44 -29.38 9.92
N LYS A 313 -39.67 -29.09 9.49
CA LYS A 313 -39.96 -28.15 8.41
C LYS A 313 -39.76 -26.73 8.94
N GLY A 314 -39.14 -25.87 8.12
CA GLY A 314 -38.82 -24.48 8.49
C GLY A 314 -37.36 -24.27 8.91
N VAL A 315 -36.47 -25.26 8.72
CA VAL A 315 -35.03 -25.09 8.95
C VAL A 315 -34.29 -25.19 7.62
N MET A 316 -33.41 -24.23 7.34
CA MET A 316 -32.60 -24.23 6.12
C MET A 316 -31.27 -23.51 6.33
N ASP A 317 -30.28 -23.77 5.48
CA ASP A 317 -29.06 -22.99 5.45
C ASP A 317 -29.20 -21.72 4.58
N GLY A 318 -28.41 -20.69 4.89
CA GLY A 318 -28.48 -19.39 4.20
C GLY A 318 -28.11 -19.45 2.72
N VAL A 319 -27.21 -20.35 2.31
CA VAL A 319 -26.80 -20.48 0.90
C VAL A 319 -27.95 -21.05 0.09
N THR A 320 -28.60 -22.12 0.57
CA THR A 320 -29.77 -22.71 -0.07
C THR A 320 -30.94 -21.73 -0.09
N PHE A 321 -31.22 -21.04 1.02
CA PHE A 321 -32.27 -20.01 1.08
C PHE A 321 -32.12 -18.97 -0.02
N LEU A 322 -30.96 -18.32 -0.08
CA LEU A 322 -30.68 -17.27 -1.05
C LEU A 322 -30.69 -17.82 -2.48
N ARG A 323 -30.10 -18.99 -2.72
CA ARG A 323 -30.10 -19.65 -4.03
C ARG A 323 -31.51 -19.89 -4.55
N VAL A 324 -32.38 -20.48 -3.74
CA VAL A 324 -33.76 -20.82 -4.13
C VAL A 324 -34.57 -19.57 -4.40
N VAL A 325 -34.45 -18.54 -3.55
CA VAL A 325 -35.14 -17.25 -3.78
C VAL A 325 -34.64 -16.60 -5.08
N ASN A 326 -33.33 -16.50 -5.27
CA ASN A 326 -32.76 -15.89 -6.46
C ASN A 326 -33.11 -16.66 -7.74
N GLN A 327 -33.11 -18.00 -7.72
CA GLN A 327 -33.60 -18.80 -8.85
C GLN A 327 -35.04 -18.47 -9.22
N GLY A 328 -35.92 -18.35 -8.22
CA GLY A 328 -37.32 -17.95 -8.45
C GLY A 328 -37.42 -16.56 -9.09
N LEU A 329 -36.63 -15.60 -8.62
CA LEU A 329 -36.58 -14.25 -9.18
C LEU A 329 -36.06 -14.24 -10.63
N LEU A 330 -35.03 -15.03 -10.93
CA LEU A 330 -34.47 -15.15 -12.28
C LEU A 330 -35.46 -15.80 -13.25
N ALA A 331 -36.26 -16.76 -12.78
CA ALA A 331 -37.32 -17.41 -13.56
C ALA A 331 -38.57 -16.52 -13.75
N GLY A 332 -38.62 -15.32 -13.14
CA GLY A 332 -39.80 -14.44 -13.21
C GLY A 332 -41.01 -14.97 -12.43
N ASN A 333 -40.79 -15.85 -11.44
CA ASN A 333 -41.87 -16.44 -10.68
C ASN A 333 -42.58 -15.39 -9.81
N VAL A 334 -43.90 -15.29 -9.95
CA VAL A 334 -44.75 -14.36 -9.18
C VAL A 334 -44.90 -14.80 -7.72
N ARG A 335 -44.77 -16.10 -7.43
CA ARG A 335 -44.82 -16.65 -6.07
C ARG A 335 -43.41 -16.94 -5.56
N PRO A 336 -43.09 -16.57 -4.31
CA PRO A 336 -41.78 -16.86 -3.75
C PRO A 336 -41.61 -18.35 -3.55
N ALA A 337 -40.46 -18.88 -3.99
CA ALA A 337 -40.12 -20.30 -3.86
C ALA A 337 -39.97 -20.76 -2.40
N VAL A 338 -39.82 -19.82 -1.46
CA VAL A 338 -39.82 -20.05 -0.03
C VAL A 338 -40.91 -19.20 0.62
N GLU A 339 -41.89 -19.84 1.25
CA GLU A 339 -42.99 -19.14 1.93
C GLU A 339 -42.53 -18.64 3.31
N VAL A 340 -42.26 -17.35 3.43
CA VAL A 340 -41.92 -16.68 4.71
C VAL A 340 -42.95 -15.63 5.13
N SER A 341 -43.97 -15.39 4.31
CA SER A 341 -44.99 -14.37 4.59
C SER A 341 -45.71 -14.65 5.91
N GLY A 342 -45.80 -13.65 6.78
CA GLY A 342 -46.45 -13.74 8.08
C GLY A 342 -45.69 -14.54 9.15
N LYS A 343 -44.50 -15.10 8.83
CA LYS A 343 -43.70 -15.93 9.73
C LYS A 343 -42.70 -15.09 10.55
N LYS A 344 -42.36 -15.58 11.74
CA LYS A 344 -41.20 -15.13 12.54
C LYS A 344 -39.95 -15.88 12.09
N VAL A 345 -38.98 -15.16 11.54
CA VAL A 345 -37.76 -15.73 10.98
C VAL A 345 -36.56 -15.40 11.86
N VAL A 346 -35.81 -16.42 12.28
CA VAL A 346 -34.53 -16.24 13.00
C VAL A 346 -33.38 -16.64 12.08
N VAL A 347 -32.45 -15.73 11.84
CA VAL A 347 -31.23 -15.96 11.07
C VAL A 347 -30.05 -16.07 12.02
N VAL A 348 -29.29 -17.15 11.90
CA VAL A 348 -28.12 -17.43 12.75
C VAL A 348 -26.85 -17.11 11.97
N GLY A 349 -26.10 -16.09 12.41
CA GLY A 349 -24.82 -15.73 11.80
C GLY A 349 -24.55 -14.23 11.83
N GLY A 350 -23.32 -13.83 11.49
CA GLY A 350 -22.90 -12.42 11.48
C GLY A 350 -22.24 -11.95 10.18
N GLY A 351 -22.13 -12.81 9.17
CA GLY A 351 -21.53 -12.43 7.89
C GLY A 351 -22.55 -11.86 6.90
N ASN A 352 -22.07 -11.40 5.74
CA ASN A 352 -22.92 -10.83 4.67
C ASN A 352 -24.07 -11.77 4.26
N VAL A 353 -23.88 -13.08 4.26
CA VAL A 353 -24.95 -14.06 3.98
C VAL A 353 -26.09 -13.98 4.99
N ALA A 354 -25.79 -13.74 6.27
CA ALA A 354 -26.81 -13.62 7.31
C ALA A 354 -27.62 -12.33 7.13
N ILE A 355 -26.94 -11.22 6.84
CA ILE A 355 -27.58 -9.93 6.53
C ILE A 355 -28.47 -10.07 5.30
N ASP A 356 -27.96 -10.65 4.21
CA ASP A 356 -28.72 -10.82 2.98
C ASP A 356 -29.94 -11.72 3.19
N ALA A 357 -29.78 -12.86 3.90
CA ALA A 357 -30.91 -13.75 4.20
C ALA A 357 -32.00 -13.05 5.01
N ALA A 358 -31.62 -12.24 6.01
CA ALA A 358 -32.58 -11.49 6.82
C ALA A 358 -33.33 -10.43 6.01
N ARG A 359 -32.61 -9.64 5.21
CA ARG A 359 -33.19 -8.58 4.38
C ARG A 359 -34.05 -9.11 3.24
N VAL A 360 -33.70 -10.28 2.68
CA VAL A 360 -34.55 -11.01 1.73
C VAL A 360 -35.80 -11.54 2.42
N ALA A 361 -35.68 -12.17 3.60
CA ALA A 361 -36.85 -12.67 4.34
C ALA A 361 -37.84 -11.54 4.65
N ARG A 362 -37.33 -10.34 5.00
CA ARG A 362 -38.15 -9.15 5.21
C ARG A 362 -38.93 -8.74 3.96
N ARG A 363 -38.27 -8.67 2.80
CA ARG A 363 -38.89 -8.35 1.49
C ARG A 363 -39.92 -9.39 1.03
N LEU A 364 -39.76 -10.63 1.43
CA LEU A 364 -40.72 -11.70 1.16
C LEU A 364 -41.93 -11.69 2.11
N GLY A 365 -42.03 -10.70 3.00
CA GLY A 365 -43.20 -10.46 3.85
C GLY A 365 -43.14 -11.13 5.22
N ALA A 366 -41.96 -11.49 5.72
CA ALA A 366 -41.81 -11.97 7.09
C ALA A 366 -42.36 -10.95 8.10
N LEU A 367 -43.11 -11.44 9.09
CA LEU A 367 -43.74 -10.63 10.14
C LEU A 367 -42.67 -9.98 11.01
N GLU A 368 -41.67 -10.77 11.40
CA GLU A 368 -40.54 -10.36 12.22
C GLU A 368 -39.30 -11.10 11.75
N VAL A 369 -38.17 -10.40 11.65
CA VAL A 369 -36.87 -11.00 11.31
C VAL A 369 -35.85 -10.65 12.36
N ARG A 370 -35.23 -11.66 12.96
CA ARG A 370 -34.17 -11.51 13.95
C ARG A 370 -32.87 -12.12 13.43
N ILE A 371 -31.75 -11.43 13.64
CA ILE A 371 -30.42 -12.00 13.48
C ILE A 371 -29.87 -12.28 14.86
N ILE A 372 -29.49 -13.52 15.13
CA ILE A 372 -28.73 -13.87 16.33
C ILE A 372 -27.25 -14.08 15.97
N TYR A 373 -26.37 -13.39 16.70
CA TYR A 373 -24.92 -13.49 16.51
C TYR A 373 -24.22 -13.80 17.82
N ARG A 374 -23.27 -14.73 17.77
CA ARG A 374 -22.56 -15.22 18.97
C ARG A 374 -21.56 -14.23 19.58
N ARG A 375 -21.20 -13.15 18.89
CA ARG A 375 -20.29 -12.09 19.39
C ARG A 375 -20.96 -10.72 19.41
N SER A 376 -20.20 -9.67 19.72
CA SER A 376 -20.69 -8.29 19.68
C SER A 376 -20.70 -7.76 18.25
N ARG A 377 -21.24 -6.54 18.07
CA ARG A 377 -21.22 -5.81 16.80
C ARG A 377 -19.80 -5.60 16.26
N GLN A 378 -18.83 -5.32 17.13
CA GLN A 378 -17.46 -4.99 16.71
C GLN A 378 -16.75 -6.16 16.02
N GLU A 379 -17.08 -7.41 16.39
CA GLU A 379 -16.53 -8.61 15.74
C GLU A 379 -17.42 -9.16 14.63
N MET A 380 -18.46 -8.43 14.20
CA MET A 380 -19.37 -8.87 13.14
C MET A 380 -18.66 -8.78 11.77
N PRO A 381 -18.58 -9.88 10.99
CA PRO A 381 -17.86 -9.85 9.71
C PRO A 381 -18.57 -9.11 8.57
N ALA A 382 -19.87 -8.83 8.69
CA ALA A 382 -20.63 -8.10 7.68
C ALA A 382 -20.14 -6.64 7.57
N LEU A 383 -20.37 -6.02 6.42
CA LEU A 383 -20.05 -4.60 6.21
C LEU A 383 -20.95 -3.72 7.07
N ASP A 384 -20.39 -2.67 7.68
CA ASP A 384 -21.13 -1.79 8.57
C ASP A 384 -22.33 -1.15 7.88
N GLU A 385 -22.20 -0.75 6.61
CA GLU A 385 -23.27 -0.18 5.80
C GLU A 385 -24.43 -1.18 5.58
N GLU A 386 -24.11 -2.48 5.49
CA GLU A 386 -25.11 -3.53 5.30
C GLU A 386 -25.85 -3.86 6.61
N ILE A 387 -25.16 -3.80 7.75
CA ILE A 387 -25.77 -3.94 9.07
C ILE A 387 -26.72 -2.77 9.32
N GLU A 388 -26.25 -1.55 9.05
CA GLU A 388 -27.02 -0.32 9.14
C GLU A 388 -28.26 -0.31 8.24
N ALA A 389 -28.16 -0.87 7.04
CA ALA A 389 -29.30 -1.05 6.14
C ALA A 389 -30.32 -2.05 6.71
N ALA A 390 -29.88 -3.19 7.22
CA ALA A 390 -30.74 -4.19 7.84
C ALA A 390 -31.53 -3.62 9.03
N GLU A 391 -30.89 -2.86 9.91
CA GLU A 391 -31.54 -2.19 11.06
C GLU A 391 -32.64 -1.22 10.59
N ARG A 392 -32.37 -0.40 9.57
CA ARG A 392 -33.35 0.53 8.99
C ARG A 392 -34.52 -0.17 8.29
N GLU A 393 -34.34 -1.41 7.85
CA GLU A 393 -35.40 -2.25 7.27
C GLU A 393 -36.27 -2.96 8.34
N GLY A 394 -35.91 -2.80 9.63
CA GLY A 394 -36.62 -3.40 10.76
C GLY A 394 -36.14 -4.79 11.14
N VAL A 395 -34.94 -5.18 10.70
CA VAL A 395 -34.29 -6.42 11.18
C VAL A 395 -33.77 -6.18 12.60
N ILE A 396 -34.12 -7.06 13.52
CA ILE A 396 -33.70 -7.00 14.92
C ILE A 396 -32.37 -7.76 15.06
N LEU A 397 -31.31 -7.10 15.51
CA LEU A 397 -30.03 -7.77 15.78
C LEU A 397 -29.88 -8.04 17.28
N GLU A 398 -29.70 -9.31 17.64
CA GLU A 398 -29.42 -9.75 18.99
C GLU A 398 -28.01 -10.37 19.06
N TYR A 399 -27.14 -9.73 19.82
CA TYR A 399 -25.74 -10.12 19.98
C TYR A 399 -25.55 -11.07 21.15
N LEU A 400 -24.36 -11.69 21.20
CA LEU A 400 -23.94 -12.59 22.27
C LEU A 400 -24.92 -13.76 22.50
N ILE A 401 -25.48 -14.31 21.43
CA ILE A 401 -26.39 -15.48 21.50
C ILE A 401 -25.87 -16.61 20.61
N SER A 402 -25.79 -17.81 21.19
CA SER A 402 -25.47 -19.04 20.46
C SER A 402 -26.69 -19.96 20.44
N PRO A 403 -27.01 -20.60 19.30
CA PRO A 403 -28.06 -21.61 19.26
C PRO A 403 -27.55 -22.94 19.83
N THR A 404 -28.41 -23.65 20.56
CA THR A 404 -28.11 -24.95 21.20
C THR A 404 -29.03 -26.07 20.71
N GLY A 405 -30.23 -25.76 20.25
CA GLY A 405 -31.23 -26.76 19.86
C GLY A 405 -32.42 -26.18 19.08
N LEU A 406 -33.31 -27.06 18.64
CA LEU A 406 -34.53 -26.72 17.90
C LEU A 406 -35.70 -27.48 18.54
N GLY A 407 -36.89 -26.86 18.59
CA GLY A 407 -38.07 -27.49 19.14
C GLY A 407 -39.37 -27.14 18.41
N GLY A 408 -40.31 -28.06 18.47
CA GLY A 408 -41.60 -27.93 17.81
C GLY A 408 -42.44 -29.22 17.88
N GLN A 409 -43.64 -29.16 17.30
CA GLN A 409 -44.63 -30.25 17.29
C GLN A 409 -44.96 -30.64 15.85
N ASP A 410 -45.34 -31.90 15.60
CA ASP A 410 -45.74 -32.40 14.27
C ASP A 410 -44.75 -32.06 13.13
N ARG A 411 -43.45 -32.15 13.44
CA ARG A 411 -42.35 -31.77 12.53
C ARG A 411 -42.39 -30.31 12.07
N ARG A 412 -43.14 -29.43 12.72
CA ARG A 412 -43.12 -27.98 12.48
C ARG A 412 -42.30 -27.29 13.55
N LEU A 413 -41.35 -26.46 13.13
CA LEU A 413 -40.58 -25.63 14.04
C LEU A 413 -41.50 -24.64 14.78
N GLN A 414 -41.30 -24.46 16.09
CA GLN A 414 -41.99 -23.45 16.90
C GLN A 414 -41.00 -22.52 17.62
N TYR A 415 -39.82 -23.00 17.97
CA TYR A 415 -38.79 -22.21 18.64
C TYR A 415 -37.38 -22.74 18.39
N ILE A 416 -36.39 -21.86 18.58
CA ILE A 416 -34.97 -22.18 18.68
C ILE A 416 -34.52 -22.06 20.14
N GLU A 417 -33.69 -22.99 20.59
CA GLU A 417 -33.07 -22.96 21.91
C GLU A 417 -31.74 -22.23 21.82
N CYS A 418 -31.52 -21.32 22.76
CA CYS A 418 -30.40 -20.39 22.75
C CYS A 418 -29.75 -20.31 24.13
N ILE A 419 -28.47 -19.94 24.14
CA ILE A 419 -27.71 -19.61 25.35
C ILE A 419 -27.05 -18.23 25.18
N ARG A 420 -26.96 -17.45 26.25
CA ARG A 420 -26.27 -16.16 26.23
C ARG A 420 -24.76 -16.38 26.38
N ASN A 421 -23.98 -15.52 25.75
CA ASN A 421 -22.53 -15.54 25.82
C ASN A 421 -22.01 -14.26 26.49
N THR A 422 -20.82 -14.37 27.06
CA THR A 422 -19.91 -13.22 27.25
C THR A 422 -18.75 -13.35 26.27
N LEU A 423 -17.95 -12.29 26.10
CA LEU A 423 -16.70 -12.38 25.36
C LEU A 423 -15.55 -12.76 26.30
N SER A 424 -14.67 -13.63 25.83
CA SER A 424 -13.36 -13.82 26.44
C SER A 424 -12.50 -12.59 26.21
N GLU A 425 -11.38 -12.53 26.94
CA GLU A 425 -10.25 -11.68 26.53
C GLU A 425 -9.84 -11.98 25.08
N PRO A 426 -9.35 -10.97 24.34
CA PRO A 426 -8.82 -11.17 23.00
C PRO A 426 -7.69 -12.21 23.02
N ASP A 427 -7.72 -13.16 22.09
CA ASP A 427 -6.59 -14.07 21.88
C ASP A 427 -5.39 -13.35 21.23
N ALA A 428 -4.30 -14.08 20.95
CA ALA A 428 -3.10 -13.53 20.30
C ALA A 428 -3.37 -12.85 18.95
N THR A 429 -4.49 -13.17 18.29
CA THR A 429 -4.92 -12.55 17.04
C THR A 429 -5.80 -11.31 17.25
N GLY A 430 -6.03 -10.92 18.50
CA GLY A 430 -6.97 -9.87 18.90
C GLY A 430 -8.42 -10.34 18.86
N ARG A 431 -8.69 -11.64 18.73
CA ARG A 431 -10.03 -12.18 18.52
C ARG A 431 -10.64 -12.65 19.85
N CYS A 432 -11.81 -12.11 20.18
CA CYS A 432 -12.57 -12.56 21.34
C CYS A 432 -13.41 -13.82 21.00
N TRP A 433 -13.44 -14.76 21.94
CA TRP A 433 -14.22 -15.99 21.84
C TRP A 433 -15.53 -15.86 22.62
N PRO A 434 -16.64 -16.37 22.07
CA PRO A 434 -17.90 -16.42 22.81
C PRO A 434 -17.81 -17.51 23.89
N VAL A 435 -18.05 -17.13 25.14
CA VAL A 435 -18.07 -18.02 26.30
C VAL A 435 -19.51 -18.13 26.81
N PRO A 436 -20.13 -19.31 26.79
CA PRO A 436 -21.51 -19.48 27.26
C PRO A 436 -21.66 -19.14 28.76
N ILE A 437 -22.71 -18.38 29.10
CA ILE A 437 -23.07 -18.07 30.47
C ILE A 437 -23.93 -19.23 31.01
N LYS A 438 -23.48 -19.85 32.10
CA LYS A 438 -24.22 -20.97 32.73
C LYS A 438 -25.61 -20.52 33.18
N ASN A 439 -26.62 -21.39 33.04
CA ASN A 439 -28.01 -21.16 33.44
C ASN A 439 -28.67 -19.95 32.73
N SER A 440 -28.23 -19.65 31.50
CA SER A 440 -28.77 -18.55 30.68
C SER A 440 -29.55 -19.05 29.45
N GLU A 441 -29.91 -20.33 29.45
CA GLU A 441 -30.64 -20.98 28.37
C GLU A 441 -32.07 -20.43 28.28
N PHE A 442 -32.53 -20.16 27.06
CA PHE A 442 -33.88 -19.67 26.81
C PHE A 442 -34.39 -20.13 25.44
N LYS A 443 -35.72 -20.04 25.24
CA LYS A 443 -36.38 -20.37 23.98
C LYS A 443 -36.80 -19.09 23.27
N MET A 444 -36.48 -18.98 21.99
CA MET A 444 -36.89 -17.88 21.12
C MET A 444 -37.88 -18.42 20.08
N GLN A 445 -39.07 -17.82 20.01
CA GLN A 445 -40.09 -18.24 19.04
C GLN A 445 -39.60 -18.03 17.60
N ALA A 446 -39.78 -19.04 16.76
CA ALA A 446 -39.39 -19.01 15.36
C ALA A 446 -40.22 -20.00 14.55
N ASP A 447 -40.86 -19.52 13.49
CA ASP A 447 -41.54 -20.38 12.50
C ASP A 447 -40.55 -20.87 11.43
N MET A 448 -39.45 -20.13 11.24
CA MET A 448 -38.37 -20.48 10.34
C MET A 448 -37.00 -20.09 10.92
N VAL A 449 -36.01 -20.96 10.80
CA VAL A 449 -34.62 -20.70 11.16
C VAL A 449 -33.71 -20.86 9.95
N ILE A 450 -32.87 -19.86 9.70
CA ILE A 450 -31.90 -19.83 8.60
C ILE A 450 -30.48 -19.82 9.16
N PHE A 451 -29.71 -20.88 8.95
CA PHE A 451 -28.31 -20.97 9.42
C PHE A 451 -27.32 -20.43 8.38
N ALA A 452 -26.68 -19.30 8.68
CA ALA A 452 -25.67 -18.63 7.86
C ALA A 452 -24.28 -18.67 8.55
N VAL A 453 -23.86 -19.86 8.99
CA VAL A 453 -22.65 -20.05 9.82
C VAL A 453 -21.42 -20.60 9.07
N GLY A 454 -21.54 -20.91 7.78
CA GLY A 454 -20.43 -21.38 6.97
C GLY A 454 -20.86 -21.90 5.60
N GLN A 455 -19.87 -22.06 4.71
CA GLN A 455 -20.04 -22.64 3.38
C GLN A 455 -18.92 -23.64 3.10
N LYS A 456 -19.22 -24.67 2.31
CA LYS A 456 -18.29 -25.72 1.91
C LYS A 456 -18.35 -25.96 0.39
N PRO A 457 -17.20 -26.24 -0.25
CA PRO A 457 -17.15 -26.78 -1.60
C PRO A 457 -17.88 -28.11 -1.73
N ASP A 458 -18.43 -28.36 -2.92
CA ASP A 458 -18.82 -29.70 -3.31
C ASP A 458 -17.73 -30.31 -4.19
N LEU A 459 -17.10 -31.39 -3.73
CA LEU A 459 -15.93 -32.02 -4.37
C LEU A 459 -16.22 -33.43 -4.89
N SER A 460 -17.49 -33.86 -4.87
CA SER A 460 -17.91 -35.19 -5.35
C SER A 460 -17.39 -35.49 -6.76
N PHE A 461 -17.37 -34.51 -7.66
CA PHE A 461 -16.85 -34.64 -9.03
C PHE A 461 -15.35 -34.95 -9.15
N ILE A 462 -14.59 -34.85 -8.04
CA ILE A 462 -13.17 -35.20 -7.96
C ILE A 462 -12.97 -36.45 -7.09
N THR A 463 -13.73 -36.58 -6.00
CA THR A 463 -13.51 -37.59 -4.97
C THR A 463 -14.30 -38.87 -5.18
N GLU A 464 -15.39 -38.83 -5.96
CA GLU A 464 -16.25 -39.98 -6.23
C GLU A 464 -15.92 -40.56 -7.61
N GLY A 465 -15.26 -41.72 -7.63
CA GLY A 465 -14.88 -42.43 -8.84
C GLY A 465 -14.14 -43.75 -8.54
N PRO A 466 -14.03 -44.67 -9.51
CA PRO A 466 -13.34 -45.95 -9.33
C PRO A 466 -11.81 -45.81 -9.26
N GLU A 467 -11.26 -44.67 -9.71
CA GLU A 467 -9.82 -44.37 -9.70
C GLU A 467 -9.46 -43.41 -8.57
N PRO A 468 -8.22 -43.47 -8.04
CA PRO A 468 -7.76 -42.56 -7.00
C PRO A 468 -7.80 -41.09 -7.49
N PRO A 469 -8.17 -40.14 -6.61
CA PRO A 469 -8.29 -38.73 -6.97
C PRO A 469 -6.93 -38.17 -7.37
N GLN A 470 -6.82 -37.69 -8.61
CA GLN A 470 -5.58 -37.12 -9.15
C GLN A 470 -5.33 -35.67 -8.68
N VAL A 471 -6.36 -35.03 -8.12
CA VAL A 471 -6.29 -33.71 -7.49
C VAL A 471 -6.34 -33.88 -5.98
N LEU A 472 -5.29 -33.42 -5.30
CA LEU A 472 -5.19 -33.50 -3.85
C LEU A 472 -6.24 -32.61 -3.17
N VAL A 473 -6.97 -33.20 -2.24
CA VAL A 473 -7.98 -32.52 -1.41
C VAL A 473 -7.55 -32.62 0.06
N SER A 474 -7.69 -31.51 0.79
CA SER A 474 -7.46 -31.48 2.24
C SER A 474 -8.49 -30.57 2.90
N ARG A 475 -9.11 -31.07 3.99
CA ARG A 475 -10.15 -30.35 4.76
C ARG A 475 -11.28 -29.77 3.88
N ASP A 476 -11.86 -30.61 3.02
CA ASP A 476 -12.94 -30.26 2.08
C ASP A 476 -12.56 -29.16 1.06
N ARG A 477 -11.26 -29.03 0.70
CA ARG A 477 -10.76 -28.01 -0.26
C ARG A 477 -9.70 -28.57 -1.19
N ILE A 478 -9.61 -28.02 -2.40
CA ILE A 478 -8.54 -28.35 -3.35
C ILE A 478 -7.22 -27.73 -2.90
N VAL A 479 -6.16 -28.54 -2.85
CA VAL A 479 -4.80 -28.07 -2.56
C VAL A 479 -4.15 -27.57 -3.84
N VAL A 480 -3.59 -26.35 -3.79
CA VAL A 480 -2.88 -25.73 -4.91
C VAL A 480 -1.56 -25.13 -4.46
N ASN A 481 -0.66 -24.92 -5.42
CA ASN A 481 0.44 -23.99 -5.24
C ASN A 481 -0.10 -22.55 -5.10
N PRO A 482 0.18 -21.83 -4.00
CA PRO A 482 -0.40 -20.51 -3.74
C PRO A 482 0.09 -19.41 -4.69
N ASP A 483 1.21 -19.61 -5.39
CA ASP A 483 1.75 -18.64 -6.35
C ASP A 483 1.23 -18.86 -7.77
N THR A 484 0.97 -20.11 -8.17
CA THR A 484 0.58 -20.46 -9.55
C THR A 484 -0.87 -20.92 -9.68
N MET A 485 -1.55 -21.26 -8.58
CA MET A 485 -2.87 -21.90 -8.56
C MET A 485 -2.91 -23.29 -9.19
N GLU A 486 -1.75 -23.90 -9.46
CA GLU A 486 -1.62 -25.25 -10.02
C GLU A 486 -1.98 -26.31 -8.96
N THR A 487 -2.72 -27.34 -9.37
CA THR A 487 -3.07 -28.47 -8.49
C THR A 487 -1.96 -29.53 -8.49
N SER A 488 -2.16 -30.65 -7.79
CA SER A 488 -1.26 -31.81 -7.90
C SER A 488 -1.26 -32.46 -9.29
N ARG A 489 -2.26 -32.14 -10.13
CA ARG A 489 -2.39 -32.68 -11.48
C ARG A 489 -1.88 -31.67 -12.51
N PRO A 490 -0.84 -32.00 -13.31
CA PRO A 490 -0.34 -31.13 -14.36
C PRO A 490 -1.42 -30.73 -15.36
N GLY A 491 -1.43 -29.45 -15.76
CA GLY A 491 -2.45 -28.91 -16.67
C GLY A 491 -3.80 -28.60 -16.02
N VAL A 492 -3.96 -28.88 -14.72
CA VAL A 492 -5.17 -28.57 -13.94
C VAL A 492 -4.86 -27.55 -12.85
N PHE A 493 -5.63 -26.47 -12.84
CA PHE A 493 -5.50 -25.33 -11.94
C PHE A 493 -6.81 -25.13 -11.18
N ALA A 494 -6.78 -24.52 -9.99
CA ALA A 494 -7.98 -24.24 -9.22
C ALA A 494 -7.90 -22.90 -8.48
N GLY A 495 -9.04 -22.22 -8.30
CA GLY A 495 -9.06 -20.92 -7.63
C GLY A 495 -10.45 -20.49 -7.17
N GLY A 496 -10.47 -19.50 -6.27
CA GLY A 496 -11.68 -19.05 -5.59
C GLY A 496 -12.06 -19.95 -4.42
N ASP A 497 -13.35 -19.96 -4.06
CA ASP A 497 -13.80 -20.55 -2.80
C ASP A 497 -13.61 -22.07 -2.70
N VAL A 498 -13.44 -22.77 -3.84
CA VAL A 498 -13.09 -24.20 -3.87
C VAL A 498 -11.71 -24.49 -3.25
N VAL A 499 -10.82 -23.50 -3.25
CA VAL A 499 -9.47 -23.57 -2.67
C VAL A 499 -9.44 -22.90 -1.28
N THR A 500 -9.98 -21.69 -1.17
CA THR A 500 -9.84 -20.89 0.06
C THR A 500 -10.92 -21.13 1.10
N GLY A 501 -12.02 -21.80 0.74
CA GLY A 501 -13.31 -21.65 1.41
C GLY A 501 -13.94 -20.29 1.10
N PRO A 502 -15.11 -19.98 1.68
CA PRO A 502 -15.86 -18.76 1.37
C PRO A 502 -15.00 -17.52 1.60
N ALA A 503 -14.74 -16.79 0.52
CA ALA A 503 -13.98 -15.55 0.50
C ALA A 503 -14.77 -14.44 -0.22
N SER A 504 -14.17 -13.27 -0.38
CA SER A 504 -14.80 -12.16 -1.09
C SER A 504 -14.62 -12.26 -2.60
N ALA A 505 -15.55 -11.69 -3.37
CA ALA A 505 -15.53 -11.73 -4.83
C ALA A 505 -14.20 -11.22 -5.42
N ILE A 506 -13.61 -10.18 -4.82
CA ILE A 506 -12.31 -9.63 -5.26
C ILE A 506 -11.15 -10.64 -5.08
N LYS A 507 -11.17 -11.48 -4.03
CA LYS A 507 -10.17 -12.54 -3.83
C LYS A 507 -10.34 -13.66 -4.86
N ALA A 508 -11.58 -14.04 -5.16
CA ALA A 508 -11.88 -15.01 -6.21
C ALA A 508 -11.42 -14.53 -7.59
N ILE A 509 -11.69 -13.26 -7.93
CA ILE A 509 -11.21 -12.63 -9.17
C ILE A 509 -9.67 -12.62 -9.23
N ALA A 510 -9.00 -12.30 -8.13
CA ALA A 510 -7.54 -12.32 -8.04
C ALA A 510 -6.96 -13.73 -8.29
N ALA A 511 -7.58 -14.77 -7.72
CA ALA A 511 -7.19 -16.15 -7.96
C ALA A 511 -7.35 -16.54 -9.43
N GLY A 512 -8.46 -16.15 -10.07
CA GLY A 512 -8.67 -16.37 -11.51
C GLY A 512 -7.64 -15.66 -12.39
N LYS A 513 -7.28 -14.40 -12.07
CA LYS A 513 -6.24 -13.62 -12.76
C LYS A 513 -4.87 -14.31 -12.66
N ARG A 514 -4.53 -14.77 -11.46
CA ARG A 514 -3.28 -15.50 -11.18
C ARG A 514 -3.21 -16.82 -11.95
N ALA A 515 -4.28 -17.60 -11.91
CA ALA A 515 -4.38 -18.86 -12.63
C ALA A 515 -4.27 -18.66 -14.15
N ALA A 516 -4.90 -17.64 -14.72
CA ALA A 516 -4.78 -17.33 -16.15
C ALA A 516 -3.33 -17.04 -16.58
N ALA A 517 -2.57 -16.31 -15.76
CA ALA A 517 -1.16 -16.05 -16.03
C ALA A 517 -0.29 -17.32 -15.93
N ALA A 518 -0.58 -18.21 -14.97
CA ALA A 518 0.12 -19.48 -14.81
C ALA A 518 -0.23 -20.49 -15.92
N ILE A 519 -1.50 -20.59 -16.31
CA ILE A 519 -1.96 -21.41 -17.44
C ILE A 519 -1.28 -20.94 -18.73
N ASP A 520 -1.20 -19.64 -18.97
CA ASP A 520 -0.51 -19.10 -20.15
C ASP A 520 0.98 -19.49 -20.19
N ALA A 521 1.70 -19.40 -19.05
CA ALA A 521 3.09 -19.85 -18.97
C ALA A 521 3.20 -21.37 -19.22
N TYR A 522 2.34 -22.17 -18.59
CA TYR A 522 2.26 -23.61 -18.77
C TYR A 522 2.05 -24.00 -20.23
N LEU A 523 1.09 -23.35 -20.92
CA LEU A 523 0.78 -23.61 -22.32
C LEU A 523 1.89 -23.16 -23.27
N ARG A 524 2.76 -22.23 -22.87
CA ARG A 524 3.96 -21.84 -23.61
C ARG A 524 5.18 -22.71 -23.30
N GLY A 525 5.08 -23.64 -22.35
CA GLY A 525 6.21 -24.45 -21.90
C GLY A 525 7.23 -23.66 -21.07
N GLU A 526 6.79 -22.54 -20.49
CA GLU A 526 7.63 -21.63 -19.71
C GLU A 526 7.30 -21.72 -18.22
N LYS A 527 8.23 -21.29 -17.37
CA LYS A 527 7.95 -21.09 -15.94
C LYS A 527 7.15 -19.79 -15.74
N PRO A 528 6.16 -19.78 -14.83
CA PRO A 528 5.44 -18.54 -14.50
C PRO A 528 6.40 -17.46 -13.97
N SER A 529 6.27 -16.22 -14.48
CA SER A 529 7.08 -15.08 -14.00
C SER A 529 6.80 -14.79 -12.52
N ALA A 530 7.83 -14.39 -11.78
CA ALA A 530 7.70 -13.89 -10.41
C ALA A 530 6.75 -12.67 -10.31
N ALA A 531 6.55 -11.95 -11.41
CA ALA A 531 5.63 -10.82 -11.51
C ALA A 531 4.18 -11.15 -11.15
N ILE A 532 3.77 -12.41 -11.29
CA ILE A 532 2.42 -12.89 -11.00
C ILE A 532 2.03 -12.67 -9.53
N LYS A 533 3.03 -12.55 -8.63
CA LYS A 533 2.84 -12.42 -7.18
C LYS A 533 2.51 -10.99 -6.75
N TYR A 534 2.84 -9.99 -7.56
CA TYR A 534 2.78 -8.58 -7.19
C TYR A 534 1.85 -7.78 -8.11
N PRO A 535 1.19 -6.72 -7.61
CA PRO A 535 0.45 -5.82 -8.47
C PRO A 535 1.42 -5.00 -9.34
N ALA A 536 0.94 -4.49 -10.47
CA ALA A 536 1.74 -3.62 -11.34
C ALA A 536 1.51 -2.14 -10.99
N LYS A 537 2.56 -1.42 -10.63
CA LYS A 537 2.56 0.04 -10.51
C LYS A 537 2.70 0.65 -11.91
N ARG A 538 1.59 1.05 -12.51
CA ARG A 538 1.60 1.67 -13.84
C ARG A 538 2.12 3.11 -13.76
N ARG A 539 2.45 3.68 -14.92
CA ARG A 539 2.80 5.11 -15.01
C ARG A 539 1.61 5.94 -14.60
N VAL A 540 1.89 7.15 -14.13
CA VAL A 540 0.88 8.14 -13.81
C VAL A 540 0.07 8.44 -15.06
N ALA A 541 -1.22 8.10 -15.04
CA ALA A 541 -2.15 8.33 -16.14
C ALA A 541 -2.69 9.76 -16.13
N ALA A 542 -2.91 10.30 -14.91
CA ALA A 542 -3.46 11.61 -14.68
C ALA A 542 -2.93 12.19 -13.36
N LEU A 543 -2.71 13.51 -13.32
CA LEU A 543 -2.47 14.24 -12.08
C LEU A 543 -3.79 14.77 -11.52
N MET A 544 -3.91 14.84 -10.19
CA MET A 544 -5.12 15.42 -9.61
C MET A 544 -5.10 16.94 -9.81
N GLN A 545 -6.18 17.51 -10.35
CA GLN A 545 -6.29 18.96 -10.59
C GLN A 545 -7.25 19.56 -9.57
N VAL A 546 -6.77 19.76 -8.34
CA VAL A 546 -7.52 20.39 -7.25
C VAL A 546 -6.68 21.44 -6.57
N THR A 547 -7.32 22.47 -6.04
CA THR A 547 -6.72 23.47 -5.16
C THR A 547 -6.54 22.90 -3.76
N ALA A 548 -5.70 23.55 -2.96
CA ALA A 548 -5.57 23.27 -1.54
C ALA A 548 -6.91 23.37 -0.80
N GLN A 549 -7.72 24.40 -1.10
CA GLN A 549 -8.99 24.64 -0.45
C GLN A 549 -9.99 23.50 -0.72
N GLU A 550 -10.12 23.09 -1.99
CA GLU A 550 -10.96 21.95 -2.36
C GLU A 550 -10.51 20.69 -1.62
N LYS A 551 -9.19 20.43 -1.57
CA LYS A 551 -8.64 19.24 -0.91
C LYS A 551 -8.87 19.21 0.62
N SER A 552 -8.91 20.38 1.25
CA SER A 552 -9.20 20.56 2.69
C SER A 552 -10.70 20.50 3.00
N CYS A 553 -11.54 21.10 2.16
CA CYS A 553 -12.97 21.30 2.43
C CYS A 553 -13.90 20.27 1.77
N SER A 554 -13.37 19.31 1.01
CA SER A 554 -14.19 18.25 0.42
C SER A 554 -14.97 17.48 1.51
N ARG A 555 -16.30 17.54 1.39
CA ARG A 555 -17.24 16.82 2.25
C ARG A 555 -17.16 15.31 1.99
N THR A 556 -17.28 14.51 3.06
CA THR A 556 -17.49 13.07 2.99
C THR A 556 -18.93 12.76 2.62
N TYR A 557 -19.15 11.83 1.70
CA TYR A 557 -20.49 11.28 1.45
C TYR A 557 -20.87 10.30 2.55
N SER A 558 -22.07 10.47 3.12
CA SER A 558 -22.59 9.54 4.14
C SER A 558 -23.39 8.42 3.49
N PHE A 559 -23.47 7.28 4.19
CA PHE A 559 -24.36 6.18 3.81
C PHE A 559 -25.81 6.66 3.64
N GLU A 560 -26.25 7.58 4.50
CA GLU A 560 -27.62 8.11 4.53
C GLU A 560 -28.02 8.83 3.24
N GLU A 561 -27.07 9.52 2.59
CA GLU A 561 -27.31 10.20 1.31
C GLU A 561 -27.42 9.22 0.13
N GLN A 562 -26.88 8.01 0.28
CA GLN A 562 -26.86 6.98 -0.75
C GLN A 562 -27.99 5.98 -0.60
N TYR A 563 -28.41 5.67 0.63
CA TYR A 563 -29.48 4.72 0.90
C TYR A 563 -30.83 5.26 0.37
N LEU A 564 -31.63 4.37 -0.23
CA LEU A 564 -32.94 4.69 -0.81
C LEU A 564 -34.07 4.02 0.00
N PRO A 565 -34.60 4.67 1.06
CA PRO A 565 -35.61 4.07 1.95
C PRO A 565 -36.88 3.62 1.23
N ALA A 566 -37.27 4.32 0.17
CA ALA A 566 -38.47 4.00 -0.61
C ALA A 566 -38.41 2.61 -1.29
N ARG A 567 -37.21 2.02 -1.45
CA ARG A 567 -37.00 0.72 -2.09
C ARG A 567 -36.84 -0.43 -1.10
N ARG A 568 -36.96 -0.17 0.20
CA ARG A 568 -36.72 -1.16 1.27
C ARG A 568 -37.57 -2.44 1.15
N ASP A 569 -38.78 -2.31 0.62
CA ASP A 569 -39.76 -3.39 0.47
C ASP A 569 -39.73 -4.02 -0.94
N THR A 570 -38.75 -3.66 -1.77
CA THR A 570 -38.61 -4.11 -3.16
C THR A 570 -37.26 -4.81 -3.39
N PHE A 571 -37.13 -5.51 -4.52
CA PHE A 571 -35.84 -6.06 -4.97
C PHE A 571 -35.03 -5.10 -5.86
N ASP A 572 -35.47 -3.83 -5.98
CA ASP A 572 -34.74 -2.79 -6.69
C ASP A 572 -33.48 -2.39 -5.93
N GLU A 573 -32.49 -1.85 -6.66
CA GLU A 573 -31.22 -1.41 -6.08
C GLU A 573 -31.44 -0.36 -4.98
N VAL A 574 -30.96 -0.62 -3.77
CA VAL A 574 -31.19 0.24 -2.58
C VAL A 574 -30.15 1.32 -2.36
N MET A 575 -29.03 1.27 -3.06
CA MET A 575 -27.95 2.26 -2.96
C MET A 575 -27.87 3.08 -4.24
N LYS A 576 -27.95 4.41 -4.11
CA LYS A 576 -27.70 5.37 -5.19
C LYS A 576 -26.19 5.53 -5.43
N GLY A 577 -25.80 5.59 -6.70
CA GLY A 577 -24.42 5.95 -7.08
C GLY A 577 -24.12 7.43 -6.85
N LEU A 578 -22.84 7.79 -6.86
CA LEU A 578 -22.41 9.20 -6.85
C LEU A 578 -22.82 9.89 -8.17
N SER A 579 -23.12 11.19 -8.14
CA SER A 579 -23.19 11.99 -9.36
C SER A 579 -21.77 12.29 -9.90
N PRO A 580 -21.61 12.73 -11.16
CA PRO A 580 -20.33 13.18 -11.69
C PRO A 580 -19.64 14.24 -10.83
N GLU A 581 -20.39 15.25 -10.36
CA GLU A 581 -19.88 16.34 -9.52
C GLU A 581 -19.44 15.82 -8.15
N ALA A 582 -20.27 14.97 -7.55
CA ALA A 582 -19.97 14.31 -6.29
C ALA A 582 -18.71 13.43 -6.38
N GLY A 583 -18.59 12.69 -7.48
CA GLY A 583 -17.42 11.87 -7.78
C GLY A 583 -16.15 12.69 -7.95
N ALA A 584 -16.22 13.87 -8.57
CA ALA A 584 -15.08 14.76 -8.72
C ALA A 584 -14.58 15.27 -7.36
N VAL A 585 -15.49 15.70 -6.50
CA VAL A 585 -15.17 16.17 -5.13
C VAL A 585 -14.55 15.05 -4.29
N GLU A 586 -15.14 13.85 -4.34
CA GLU A 586 -14.67 12.69 -3.59
C GLU A 586 -13.31 12.19 -4.11
N ALA A 587 -13.12 12.13 -5.43
CA ALA A 587 -11.82 11.82 -6.03
C ALA A 587 -10.74 12.84 -5.65
N GLY A 588 -11.10 14.12 -5.57
CA GLY A 588 -10.21 15.22 -5.17
C GLY A 588 -9.58 15.08 -3.78
N ARG A 589 -10.23 14.33 -2.88
CA ARG A 589 -9.71 14.02 -1.53
C ARG A 589 -8.47 13.13 -1.55
N CYS A 590 -8.28 12.37 -2.63
CA CYS A 590 -7.19 11.40 -2.75
C CYS A 590 -5.80 12.03 -2.50
N LEU A 591 -5.04 11.42 -1.60
CA LEU A 591 -3.68 11.86 -1.26
C LEU A 591 -2.63 11.47 -2.30
N ARG A 592 -3.00 10.70 -3.33
CA ARG A 592 -2.07 10.22 -4.39
C ARG A 592 -0.83 9.56 -3.80
N CYS A 593 -1.07 8.53 -2.99
CA CYS A 593 -0.02 7.76 -2.31
C CYS A 593 0.88 6.97 -3.28
N ASP A 594 0.52 6.90 -4.57
CA ASP A 594 1.38 6.43 -5.67
C ASP A 594 2.55 7.40 -5.96
N LEU A 595 2.34 8.69 -5.68
CA LEU A 595 3.31 9.78 -5.81
C LEU A 595 3.95 10.10 -4.45
N CYS A 596 3.12 10.36 -3.43
CA CYS A 596 3.58 10.74 -2.10
C CYS A 596 3.71 9.51 -1.19
N ILE A 597 4.95 9.14 -0.88
CA ILE A 597 5.25 8.02 0.03
C ILE A 597 5.18 8.39 1.53
N ALA A 598 4.71 9.60 1.86
CA ALA A 598 4.56 10.08 3.25
C ALA A 598 5.87 10.04 4.07
N CYS A 599 7.02 10.32 3.46
CA CYS A 599 8.32 10.30 4.13
C CYS A 599 8.61 11.50 5.07
N GLY A 600 7.73 12.50 5.13
CA GLY A 600 7.90 13.67 6.02
C GLY A 600 8.98 14.68 5.65
N LYS A 601 9.90 14.38 4.72
CA LYS A 601 11.02 15.28 4.36
C LYS A 601 10.60 16.69 3.98
N CYS A 602 9.49 16.86 3.26
CA CYS A 602 8.99 18.18 2.88
C CYS A 602 8.57 19.03 4.08
N VAL A 603 7.98 18.42 5.12
CA VAL A 603 7.60 19.07 6.37
C VAL A 603 8.86 19.47 7.14
N ASP A 604 9.78 18.53 7.32
CA ASP A 604 11.04 18.76 8.04
C ASP A 604 11.88 19.87 7.38
N THR A 605 12.09 19.80 6.05
CA THR A 605 12.80 20.85 5.32
C THR A 605 12.10 22.21 5.42
N CYS A 606 10.77 22.26 5.33
CA CYS A 606 10.04 23.53 5.44
C CYS A 606 10.17 24.16 6.84
N ARG A 607 10.20 23.33 7.89
CA ARG A 607 10.47 23.74 9.27
C ARG A 607 11.91 24.23 9.45
N LYS A 608 12.90 23.50 8.93
CA LYS A 608 14.32 23.91 8.95
C LYS A 608 14.58 25.23 8.23
N VAL A 609 13.89 25.46 7.11
CA VAL A 609 13.91 26.76 6.42
C VAL A 609 13.31 27.86 7.31
N GLY A 610 12.36 27.54 8.20
CA GLY A 610 11.67 28.49 9.07
C GLY A 610 10.39 29.07 8.47
N ALA A 611 9.95 28.57 7.31
CA ALA A 611 8.71 29.02 6.67
C ALA A 611 7.46 28.35 7.26
N GLU A 612 7.58 27.11 7.73
CA GLU A 612 6.50 26.32 8.35
C GLU A 612 5.17 26.32 7.56
N ALA A 613 5.27 26.37 6.24
CA ALA A 613 4.14 26.45 5.33
C ALA A 613 3.45 25.11 5.11
N ILE A 614 4.19 23.99 5.21
CA ILE A 614 3.66 22.64 4.98
C ILE A 614 3.33 21.99 6.33
N GLN A 615 2.07 21.60 6.52
CA GLN A 615 1.59 20.93 7.73
C GLN A 615 0.78 19.68 7.37
N LEU A 616 1.40 18.51 7.50
CA LEU A 616 0.82 17.22 7.08
C LEU A 616 0.80 16.24 8.25
N GLY A 617 -0.22 16.30 9.11
CA GLY A 617 -0.36 15.42 10.28
C GLY A 617 -0.19 13.93 10.01
N TYR A 618 -0.73 13.46 8.87
CA TYR A 618 -0.69 12.05 8.46
C TYR A 618 0.72 11.52 8.14
N VAL A 619 1.77 12.36 8.14
CA VAL A 619 3.17 11.89 8.00
C VAL A 619 3.92 11.89 9.34
N GLU A 620 3.41 12.53 10.39
CA GLU A 620 4.08 12.70 11.68
C GLU A 620 3.64 11.67 12.74
N GLY A 621 2.71 10.76 12.39
CA GLY A 621 2.52 9.43 12.99
C GLY A 621 2.15 9.33 14.49
N SER A 622 2.07 10.41 15.27
CA SER A 622 1.59 10.40 16.68
C SER A 622 1.61 11.76 17.40
N ARG A 623 1.93 12.88 16.75
CA ARG A 623 2.03 14.20 17.42
C ARG A 623 0.78 15.08 17.40
N GLY A 624 -0.40 14.52 17.13
CA GLY A 624 -1.64 15.31 17.15
C GLY A 624 -1.62 16.54 16.23
N SER A 625 -0.71 16.60 15.26
CA SER A 625 -0.64 17.69 14.30
C SER A 625 -1.76 17.50 13.28
N VAL A 626 -2.58 18.53 13.11
CA VAL A 626 -3.65 18.53 12.11
C VAL A 626 -3.02 18.60 10.70
N THR A 627 -3.63 17.93 9.73
CA THR A 627 -3.28 18.12 8.31
C THR A 627 -4.02 19.32 7.78
N ASP A 628 -3.29 20.29 7.22
CA ASP A 628 -3.86 21.50 6.63
C ASP A 628 -3.23 21.72 5.24
N PHE A 629 -4.00 21.41 4.19
CA PHE A 629 -3.53 21.59 2.81
C PHE A 629 -3.58 23.04 2.36
N SER A 630 -4.36 23.91 3.02
CA SER A 630 -4.55 25.35 2.71
C SER A 630 -3.41 26.22 3.22
N ARG A 631 -2.76 25.84 4.32
CA ARG A 631 -1.65 26.58 4.94
C ARG A 631 -0.55 27.07 3.98
N PRO A 632 -0.11 26.32 2.96
CA PRO A 632 0.86 26.82 1.99
C PRO A 632 0.38 28.02 1.18
N GLY A 633 -0.92 28.21 0.96
CA GLY A 633 -1.45 29.38 0.26
C GLY A 633 -1.01 30.68 0.92
N ASP A 634 -1.06 30.72 2.24
CA ASP A 634 -0.74 31.91 3.02
C ASP A 634 0.76 32.02 3.34
N ARG A 635 1.37 30.91 3.77
CA ARG A 635 2.70 30.90 4.38
C ARG A 635 3.85 30.53 3.44
N CYS A 636 3.58 29.93 2.27
CA CYS A 636 4.65 29.54 1.38
C CYS A 636 5.42 30.78 0.89
N ILE A 637 6.73 30.74 1.07
CA ILE A 637 7.61 31.79 0.57
C ILE A 637 8.13 31.49 -0.84
N GLY A 638 7.93 30.29 -1.39
CA GLY A 638 8.39 29.95 -2.75
C GLY A 638 9.89 29.64 -2.89
N CYS A 639 10.57 29.21 -1.82
CA CYS A 639 12.00 28.88 -1.83
C CYS A 639 12.36 27.57 -2.56
N GLY A 640 11.40 26.65 -2.74
CA GLY A 640 11.59 25.41 -3.48
C GLY A 640 12.29 24.25 -2.74
N SER A 641 12.76 24.46 -1.51
CA SER A 641 13.51 23.44 -0.75
C SER A 641 12.74 22.12 -0.57
N CYS A 642 11.42 22.19 -0.41
CA CYS A 642 10.55 21.01 -0.29
C CYS A 642 10.48 20.17 -1.59
N SER A 643 10.52 20.82 -2.76
CA SER A 643 10.51 20.16 -4.07
C SER A 643 11.84 19.44 -4.33
N VAL A 644 12.96 20.13 -4.07
CA VAL A 644 14.32 19.57 -4.24
C VAL A 644 14.53 18.34 -3.35
N ASN A 645 14.07 18.40 -2.10
CA ASN A 645 14.24 17.30 -1.14
C ASN A 645 13.17 16.20 -1.26
N CYS A 646 12.23 16.30 -2.20
CA CYS A 646 11.20 15.29 -2.41
C CYS A 646 11.74 14.09 -3.20
N PRO A 647 11.93 12.91 -2.59
CA PRO A 647 12.56 11.76 -3.25
C PRO A 647 11.73 11.20 -4.42
N THR A 648 10.42 11.49 -4.43
CA THR A 648 9.48 11.03 -5.45
C THR A 648 9.03 12.14 -6.40
N LYS A 649 9.50 13.38 -6.22
CA LYS A 649 8.98 14.57 -6.92
C LYS A 649 7.45 14.72 -6.82
N ALA A 650 6.86 14.27 -5.71
CA ALA A 650 5.46 14.47 -5.41
C ALA A 650 5.11 15.93 -5.10
N ILE A 651 6.10 16.73 -4.70
CA ILE A 651 6.00 18.19 -4.61
C ILE A 651 6.92 18.78 -5.67
N THR A 652 6.39 19.73 -6.43
CA THR A 652 7.05 20.41 -7.54
C THR A 652 6.84 21.91 -7.43
N LEU A 653 7.84 22.69 -7.82
CA LEU A 653 7.68 24.12 -8.08
C LEU A 653 7.95 24.40 -9.56
N SER A 654 7.08 25.19 -10.18
CA SER A 654 7.25 25.70 -11.54
C SER A 654 6.94 27.19 -11.59
N ASP A 655 7.64 27.91 -12.46
CA ASP A 655 7.43 29.33 -12.70
C ASP A 655 6.61 29.49 -13.99
N GLU A 656 5.38 29.97 -13.88
CA GLU A 656 4.43 30.10 -14.98
C GLU A 656 3.69 31.44 -14.89
N GLY A 657 3.69 32.21 -15.98
CA GLY A 657 2.91 33.45 -16.10
C GLY A 657 3.23 34.52 -15.04
N GLY A 658 4.48 34.62 -14.59
CA GLY A 658 4.89 35.57 -13.54
C GLY A 658 4.64 35.09 -12.11
N PHE A 659 4.24 33.83 -11.93
CA PHE A 659 4.03 33.23 -10.61
C PHE A 659 4.86 31.97 -10.44
N ARG A 660 5.28 31.73 -9.20
CA ARG A 660 5.80 30.44 -8.76
C ARG A 660 4.67 29.62 -8.16
N GLU A 661 4.35 28.51 -8.78
CA GLU A 661 3.32 27.58 -8.32
C GLU A 661 3.95 26.39 -7.59
N MET A 662 3.54 26.18 -6.35
CA MET A 662 3.83 24.95 -5.61
C MET A 662 2.68 23.97 -5.82
N ARG A 663 2.99 22.82 -6.44
CA ARG A 663 2.03 21.73 -6.64
C ARG A 663 2.40 20.51 -5.81
N MET A 664 1.40 19.88 -5.21
CA MET A 664 1.55 18.61 -4.49
C MET A 664 0.65 17.56 -5.12
N CYS A 665 1.27 16.54 -5.71
CA CYS A 665 0.61 15.44 -6.41
C CYS A 665 -0.33 15.91 -7.54
N GLY A 666 0.01 17.04 -8.18
CA GLY A 666 -0.79 17.72 -9.20
C GLY A 666 -1.62 18.89 -8.66
N GLY A 667 -2.04 18.83 -7.39
CA GLY A 667 -2.90 19.85 -6.80
C GLY A 667 -2.16 21.15 -6.53
N LEU A 668 -2.78 22.29 -6.83
CA LEU A 668 -2.20 23.63 -6.62
C LEU A 668 -2.30 24.01 -5.15
N MET A 669 -1.15 24.04 -4.45
CA MET A 669 -1.09 24.29 -3.01
C MET A 669 -0.77 25.75 -2.68
N SER A 670 0.05 26.40 -3.49
CA SER A 670 0.41 27.80 -3.32
C SER A 670 0.77 28.42 -4.66
N ARG A 671 0.48 29.70 -4.81
CA ARG A 671 0.85 30.51 -5.97
C ARG A 671 1.38 31.85 -5.46
N VAL A 672 2.63 32.15 -5.75
CA VAL A 672 3.33 33.33 -5.22
C VAL A 672 3.91 34.13 -6.37
N GLU A 673 3.74 35.44 -6.36
CA GLU A 673 4.22 36.33 -7.42
C GLU A 673 5.76 36.37 -7.48
N LEU A 674 6.28 36.34 -8.71
CA LEU A 674 7.71 36.47 -8.99
C LEU A 674 8.09 37.93 -9.19
N VAL A 675 9.32 38.24 -8.80
CA VAL A 675 9.97 39.52 -9.06
C VAL A 675 10.86 39.37 -10.29
N THR A 676 10.75 40.31 -11.21
CA THR A 676 11.60 40.42 -12.41
C THR A 676 12.83 41.25 -12.12
N CYS A 677 13.97 40.81 -12.65
CA CYS A 677 15.19 41.58 -12.62
C CYS A 677 15.03 42.86 -13.44
N ARG A 678 15.33 44.02 -12.85
CA ARG A 678 15.32 45.33 -13.53
C ARG A 678 16.34 45.42 -14.67
N ILE A 679 17.39 44.61 -14.62
CA ILE A 679 18.48 44.62 -15.61
C ILE A 679 18.15 43.70 -16.78
N CYS A 680 17.99 42.39 -16.54
CA CYS A 680 17.81 41.42 -17.61
C CYS A 680 16.33 41.06 -17.89
N GLY A 681 15.39 41.61 -17.13
CA GLY A 681 13.95 41.30 -17.26
C GLY A 681 13.53 39.92 -16.75
N GLN A 682 14.47 39.02 -16.46
CA GLN A 682 14.17 37.64 -16.05
C GLN A 682 13.58 37.56 -14.64
N SER A 683 12.55 36.73 -14.48
CA SER A 683 12.02 36.37 -13.15
C SER A 683 13.01 35.49 -12.40
N TYR A 684 13.28 35.76 -11.12
CA TYR A 684 14.33 35.04 -10.39
C TYR A 684 13.97 34.58 -8.97
N ALA A 685 13.11 35.31 -8.27
CA ALA A 685 12.68 34.97 -6.91
C ALA A 685 11.27 35.49 -6.64
N THR A 686 10.63 35.00 -5.59
CA THR A 686 9.34 35.52 -5.13
C THR A 686 9.54 36.69 -4.18
N SER A 687 8.58 37.62 -4.15
CA SER A 687 8.61 38.76 -3.22
C SER A 687 8.68 38.31 -1.76
N LYS A 688 7.89 37.29 -1.39
CA LYS A 688 7.91 36.67 -0.04
C LYS A 688 9.27 36.07 0.31
N HIS A 689 9.97 35.41 -0.62
CA HIS A 689 11.29 34.84 -0.35
C HIS A 689 12.34 35.91 -0.13
N LEU A 690 12.36 36.96 -0.96
CA LEU A 690 13.30 38.07 -0.81
C LEU A 690 13.07 38.81 0.51
N GLY A 691 11.81 39.05 0.89
CA GLY A 691 11.46 39.60 2.20
C GLY A 691 11.94 38.73 3.36
N PHE A 692 11.76 37.41 3.25
CA PHE A 692 12.22 36.45 4.26
C PHE A 692 13.75 36.46 4.43
N VAL A 693 14.51 36.50 3.33
CA VAL A 693 15.97 36.59 3.36
C VAL A 693 16.43 37.91 3.95
N LYS A 694 15.81 39.03 3.56
CA LYS A 694 16.12 40.36 4.07
C LYS A 694 15.96 40.45 5.58
N GLU A 695 14.86 39.92 6.13
CA GLU A 695 14.62 39.91 7.57
C GLU A 695 15.67 39.10 8.34
N ARG A 696 16.13 37.98 7.79
CA ARG A 696 17.21 37.18 8.41
C ARG A 696 18.59 37.83 8.34
N LEU A 697 18.80 38.70 7.36
CA LEU A 697 20.06 39.41 7.16
C LEU A 697 20.02 40.84 7.71
N LYS A 698 19.00 41.22 8.48
CA LYS A 698 18.84 42.58 9.02
C LYS A 698 20.03 43.06 9.86
N ASP A 699 20.71 42.14 10.54
CA ASP A 699 21.89 42.42 11.36
C ASP A 699 23.18 42.51 10.53
N TYR A 700 23.10 42.31 9.20
CA TYR A 700 24.22 42.37 8.25
C TYR A 700 23.93 43.34 7.08
N PRO A 701 23.70 44.65 7.37
CA PRO A 701 23.26 45.63 6.36
C PRO A 701 24.27 45.82 5.22
N ASP A 702 25.57 45.71 5.49
CA ASP A 702 26.64 45.91 4.50
C ASP A 702 26.71 44.81 3.42
N ARG A 703 25.97 43.70 3.60
CA ARG A 703 25.92 42.58 2.64
C ARG A 703 24.66 42.57 1.78
N LEU A 704 23.75 43.53 1.97
CA LEU A 704 22.47 43.65 1.26
C LEU A 704 22.57 44.65 0.09
N HIS A 705 23.40 44.37 -0.92
CA HIS A 705 23.38 45.15 -2.16
C HIS A 705 22.06 44.88 -2.93
N SER A 706 21.09 45.80 -2.80
CA SER A 706 19.83 45.91 -3.59
C SER A 706 19.20 44.60 -4.09
N THR A 707 19.08 43.60 -3.21
CA THR A 707 18.69 42.23 -3.59
C THR A 707 17.23 42.08 -4.06
N THR A 708 16.45 43.16 -3.98
CA THR A 708 15.03 43.18 -4.34
C THR A 708 14.73 43.54 -5.79
N GLU A 709 15.67 44.16 -6.52
CA GLU A 709 15.42 44.60 -7.91
C GLU A 709 16.31 43.89 -8.94
N ILE A 710 17.35 43.18 -8.52
CA ILE A 710 18.38 42.63 -9.41
C ILE A 710 18.59 41.15 -9.08
N CYS A 711 18.60 40.28 -10.10
CA CYS A 711 18.85 38.87 -9.91
C CYS A 711 20.32 38.58 -9.50
N PRO A 712 20.61 37.45 -8.84
CA PRO A 712 21.97 37.12 -8.40
C PRO A 712 23.02 37.13 -9.51
N ALA A 713 22.64 36.74 -10.74
CA ALA A 713 23.55 36.76 -11.89
C ALA A 713 23.95 38.19 -12.29
N CYS A 714 22.97 39.09 -12.45
CA CYS A 714 23.23 40.50 -12.75
C CYS A 714 23.95 41.21 -11.60
N SER A 715 23.60 40.88 -10.34
CA SER A 715 24.28 41.42 -9.15
C SER A 715 25.77 41.05 -9.14
N ARG A 716 26.11 39.79 -9.41
CA ARG A 716 27.52 39.35 -9.55
C ARG A 716 28.26 40.08 -10.68
N ARG A 717 27.60 40.32 -11.82
CA ARG A 717 28.19 41.08 -12.94
C ARG A 717 28.48 42.52 -12.54
N VAL A 718 27.53 43.21 -11.92
CA VAL A 718 27.71 44.59 -11.44
C VAL A 718 28.85 44.67 -10.42
N TRP A 719 28.90 43.73 -9.48
CA TRP A 719 29.96 43.68 -8.47
C TRP A 719 31.34 43.42 -9.09
N ALA A 720 31.44 42.50 -10.06
CA ALA A 720 32.67 42.24 -10.79
C ALA A 720 33.19 43.50 -11.52
N HIS A 721 32.29 44.26 -12.17
CA HIS A 721 32.66 45.53 -12.81
C HIS A 721 33.11 46.61 -11.82
N GLN A 722 32.46 46.71 -10.66
CA GLN A 722 32.83 47.66 -9.61
C GLN A 722 34.20 47.37 -9.01
N ILE A 723 34.55 46.09 -8.82
CA ILE A 723 35.87 45.69 -8.33
C ILE A 723 36.98 45.97 -9.35
N CYS A 724 36.67 45.86 -10.65
CA CYS A 724 37.61 46.16 -11.72
C CYS A 724 37.83 47.67 -11.97
N GLY A 725 37.24 48.57 -11.16
CA GLY A 725 37.55 50.01 -11.20
C GLY A 725 36.90 50.79 -12.35
N HIS A 726 35.89 50.24 -13.01
CA HIS A 726 35.14 50.97 -14.05
C HIS A 726 33.94 51.72 -13.42
N GLU A 727 33.87 53.04 -13.66
CA GLU A 727 32.68 53.86 -13.34
C GLU A 727 31.50 53.41 -14.22
N PHE A 728 30.54 52.73 -13.61
CA PHE A 728 29.44 52.07 -14.32
C PHE A 728 28.34 53.08 -14.70
N ARG A 729 28.04 53.26 -16.01
CA ARG A 729 26.98 54.17 -16.48
C ARG A 729 25.76 53.39 -17.01
N PRO A 730 24.51 53.83 -16.73
CA PRO A 730 23.30 53.17 -17.21
C PRO A 730 23.14 53.06 -18.75
N ALA A 731 23.98 53.73 -19.54
CA ALA A 731 23.93 53.67 -21.00
C ALA A 731 24.66 52.46 -21.60
N ASP A 732 25.49 51.76 -20.81
CA ASP A 732 26.32 50.64 -21.27
C ASP A 732 25.53 49.30 -21.36
N TRP A 733 24.25 49.32 -20.97
CA TRP A 733 23.39 48.12 -20.93
C TRP A 733 22.99 47.59 -22.31
N THR A 734 22.86 48.46 -23.32
CA THR A 734 22.38 48.07 -24.65
C THR A 734 23.40 47.25 -25.47
N GLU A 735 24.70 47.38 -25.20
CA GLU A 735 25.75 46.63 -25.91
C GLU A 735 26.04 45.25 -25.29
N LEU A 736 25.87 45.08 -23.97
CA LEU A 736 26.15 43.82 -23.28
C LEU A 736 25.05 42.76 -23.46
N VAL A 737 23.78 43.18 -23.56
CA VAL A 737 22.65 42.24 -23.77
C VAL A 737 22.64 41.69 -25.20
N SER A 738 23.21 42.41 -26.18
CA SER A 738 23.32 41.94 -27.56
C SER A 738 24.41 40.88 -27.81
N MET A 739 25.34 40.66 -26.87
CA MET A 739 26.45 39.72 -27.08
C MET A 739 26.17 38.28 -26.60
N GLU A 740 25.08 38.03 -25.88
CA GLU A 740 24.79 36.71 -25.28
C GLU A 740 23.57 35.97 -25.86
N SER A 741 22.85 36.55 -26.83
CA SER A 741 21.71 35.85 -27.46
C SER A 741 22.10 34.62 -28.29
N GLU A 742 23.39 34.29 -28.41
CA GLU A 742 23.90 33.14 -29.18
C GLU A 742 24.59 32.02 -28.36
N GLN A 743 24.81 32.13 -27.04
CA GLN A 743 25.74 31.17 -26.37
C GLN A 743 25.35 30.46 -25.07
N GLU A 744 24.20 30.67 -24.43
CA GLU A 744 23.83 29.88 -23.24
C GLU A 744 22.54 29.08 -23.41
N ALA A 745 22.70 27.92 -24.05
CA ALA A 745 21.85 26.76 -23.87
C ALA A 745 22.72 25.61 -23.36
N LEU A 746 23.02 25.53 -22.05
CA LEU A 746 23.53 24.34 -21.36
C LEU A 746 23.30 24.47 -19.84
N GLU A 747 22.86 23.37 -19.23
CA GLU A 747 22.31 23.18 -17.87
C GLU A 747 23.20 23.68 -16.70
N PRO A 748 22.62 23.95 -15.51
CA PRO A 748 23.37 23.90 -14.25
C PRO A 748 22.94 22.72 -13.37
N GLU A 749 23.81 21.70 -13.28
CA GLU A 749 23.93 20.82 -12.12
C GLU A 749 25.09 21.31 -11.21
N LYS A 750 24.91 21.11 -9.89
CA LYS A 750 25.84 21.22 -8.73
C LYS A 750 25.90 22.58 -8.02
N GLU A 751 25.29 22.68 -6.82
CA GLU A 751 25.78 22.26 -5.48
C GLU A 751 26.98 23.07 -4.97
N SER A 752 26.69 23.96 -4.01
CA SER A 752 27.40 24.11 -2.74
C SER A 752 26.56 25.02 -1.85
N ALA A 753 25.99 24.46 -0.78
CA ALA A 753 25.31 25.19 0.26
C ALA A 753 26.34 25.54 1.35
N GLU A 754 26.60 26.82 1.56
CA GLU A 754 27.36 27.28 2.72
C GLU A 754 26.50 27.11 3.98
N ILE A 755 27.02 26.34 4.94
CA ILE A 755 26.44 26.16 6.27
C ILE A 755 27.52 26.59 7.27
N PHE A 756 27.27 27.68 8.00
CA PHE A 756 28.08 28.13 9.13
C PHE A 756 27.45 27.59 10.43
N TRP A 757 28.25 26.97 11.31
CA TRP A 757 27.89 26.58 12.69
C TRP A 757 28.95 27.13 13.66
N THR A 758 28.57 27.42 14.91
CA THR A 758 29.45 27.97 15.96
C THR A 758 29.67 27.00 17.13
N SER A 759 30.83 27.08 17.80
CA SER A 759 31.21 26.26 19.00
C SER A 759 30.15 26.25 20.12
N ARG A 760 29.34 27.32 20.20
CA ARG A 760 28.23 27.46 21.16
C ARG A 760 27.07 26.50 20.90
N GLU A 761 26.78 26.19 19.63
CA GLU A 761 25.71 25.27 19.24
C GLU A 761 26.09 23.80 19.53
N GLU A 762 27.38 23.46 19.49
CA GLU A 762 27.88 22.13 19.86
C GLU A 762 27.74 21.87 21.37
N GLN A 763 27.98 22.90 22.21
CA GLN A 763 27.76 22.81 23.65
C GLN A 763 26.27 22.66 24.00
N GLU A 764 25.37 23.36 23.30
CA GLU A 764 23.92 23.24 23.50
C GLU A 764 23.40 21.83 23.18
N VAL A 765 23.92 21.17 22.14
CA VAL A 765 23.55 19.78 21.83
C VAL A 765 24.02 18.82 22.92
N MET A 766 25.22 19.03 23.48
CA MET A 766 25.73 18.21 24.59
C MET A 766 24.92 18.41 25.89
N GLU A 767 24.44 19.62 26.17
CA GLU A 767 23.53 19.85 27.30
C GLU A 767 22.15 19.19 27.12
N ARG A 768 21.70 18.99 25.87
CA ARG A 768 20.44 18.28 25.57
C ARG A 768 20.55 16.76 25.64
N ILE A 769 21.71 16.19 25.31
CA ILE A 769 21.96 14.74 25.34
C ILE A 769 22.03 14.22 26.78
N ARG A 770 22.64 14.98 27.71
CA ARG A 770 22.84 14.58 29.12
C ARG A 770 21.54 14.16 29.86
N PRO A 771 20.46 14.97 29.88
CA PRO A 771 19.22 14.56 30.56
C PRO A 771 18.48 13.41 29.83
N GLN A 772 18.67 13.26 28.52
CA GLN A 772 18.09 12.12 27.79
C GLN A 772 18.78 10.81 28.17
N MET A 773 20.11 10.84 28.37
CA MET A 773 20.88 9.70 28.85
C MET A 773 20.47 9.28 30.26
N GLN A 774 20.25 10.24 31.16
CA GLN A 774 19.74 9.94 32.50
C GLN A 774 18.36 9.25 32.44
N LYS A 775 17.47 9.74 31.56
CA LYS A 775 16.14 9.16 31.39
C LYS A 775 16.16 7.77 30.75
N ILE A 776 17.11 7.49 29.85
CA ILE A 776 17.35 6.14 29.30
C ILE A 776 17.81 5.21 30.42
N HIS A 777 18.74 5.65 31.25
CA HIS A 777 19.23 4.89 32.40
C HIS A 777 18.11 4.54 33.38
N ASP A 778 17.24 5.49 33.72
CA ASP A 778 16.12 5.27 34.64
C ASP A 778 15.10 4.26 34.06
N LEU A 779 14.76 4.39 32.77
CA LEU A 779 13.84 3.46 32.08
C LEU A 779 14.42 2.03 31.93
N VAL A 780 15.73 1.92 31.72
CA VAL A 780 16.43 0.62 31.66
C VAL A 780 16.52 -0.01 33.05
N SER A 781 16.63 0.80 34.11
CA SER A 781 16.53 0.34 35.50
C SER A 781 15.12 -0.12 35.86
N GLU A 782 14.07 0.58 35.41
CA GLU A 782 12.69 0.12 35.58
C GLU A 782 12.40 -1.21 34.87
N LEU A 783 12.96 -1.41 33.66
CA LEU A 783 12.93 -2.69 32.94
C LEU A 783 13.51 -3.85 33.75
N SER A 784 14.36 -3.59 34.76
CA SER A 784 14.92 -4.63 35.64
C SER A 784 13.93 -5.18 36.68
N THR A 785 12.82 -4.47 36.93
CA THR A 785 11.84 -4.79 37.99
C THR A 785 10.50 -5.36 37.48
N VAL A 786 10.26 -5.34 36.16
CA VAL A 786 8.97 -5.74 35.57
C VAL A 786 8.93 -7.24 35.26
N VAL A 787 8.28 -8.02 36.12
CA VAL A 787 7.99 -9.47 35.94
C VAL A 787 6.65 -9.71 35.22
N HIS A 788 5.89 -8.67 34.84
CA HIS A 788 4.52 -8.79 34.34
C HIS A 788 4.40 -8.56 32.82
N GLY A 789 4.56 -9.64 32.04
CA GLY A 789 4.01 -9.81 30.69
C GLY A 789 4.86 -9.30 29.50
N PRO A 790 5.11 -10.12 28.45
CA PRO A 790 5.98 -9.79 27.31
C PRO A 790 5.49 -8.62 26.44
N GLY A 791 4.18 -8.33 26.41
CA GLY A 791 3.62 -7.21 25.66
C GLY A 791 3.99 -5.83 26.22
N ARG A 792 4.02 -5.69 27.55
CA ARG A 792 4.42 -4.44 28.22
C ARG A 792 5.93 -4.21 28.09
N LEU A 793 6.72 -5.27 28.27
CA LEU A 793 8.17 -5.31 28.01
C LEU A 793 8.53 -4.86 26.58
N SER A 794 7.85 -5.38 25.56
CA SER A 794 8.06 -4.99 24.15
C SER A 794 7.77 -3.51 23.90
N SER A 795 6.73 -2.96 24.53
CA SER A 795 6.35 -1.55 24.36
C SER A 795 7.33 -0.58 25.04
N GLU A 796 7.81 -0.90 26.24
CA GLU A 796 8.78 -0.09 26.98
C GLU A 796 10.16 -0.15 26.31
N ALA A 797 10.59 -1.35 25.91
CA ALA A 797 11.82 -1.57 25.15
C ALA A 797 11.82 -0.80 23.82
N GLY A 798 10.66 -0.72 23.13
CA GLY A 798 10.51 0.07 21.91
C GLY A 798 10.65 1.59 22.13
N ARG A 799 10.29 2.11 23.31
CA ARG A 799 10.50 3.53 23.66
C ARG A 799 11.97 3.83 23.92
N ILE A 800 12.63 2.98 24.71
CA ILE A 800 14.06 3.09 25.01
C ILE A 800 14.87 3.02 23.73
N LEU A 801 14.51 2.12 22.81
CA LEU A 801 15.18 2.00 21.52
C LEU A 801 15.08 3.29 20.69
N LYS A 802 13.89 3.90 20.60
CA LYS A 802 13.70 5.17 19.88
C LYS A 802 14.52 6.30 20.49
N MET A 803 14.63 6.34 21.83
CA MET A 803 15.45 7.34 22.51
C MET A 803 16.95 7.12 22.23
N ILE A 804 17.42 5.87 22.28
CA ILE A 804 18.79 5.48 21.94
C ILE A 804 19.15 5.85 20.50
N THR A 805 18.28 5.52 19.53
CA THR A 805 18.51 5.86 18.12
C THR A 805 18.57 7.38 17.92
N GLY A 806 17.71 8.13 18.60
CA GLY A 806 17.74 9.60 18.55
C GLY A 806 19.03 10.20 19.14
N VAL A 807 19.52 9.66 20.26
CA VAL A 807 20.80 10.09 20.85
C VAL A 807 21.96 9.75 19.91
N ALA A 808 22.00 8.54 19.34
CA ALA A 808 23.04 8.11 18.41
C ALA A 808 23.09 8.99 17.13
N GLU A 809 21.94 9.39 16.59
CA GLU A 809 21.86 10.30 15.44
C GLU A 809 22.38 11.70 15.76
N GLN A 810 22.05 12.25 16.93
CA GLN A 810 22.57 13.54 17.39
C GLN A 810 24.08 13.50 17.62
N MET A 811 24.60 12.39 18.15
CA MET A 811 26.03 12.18 18.34
C MET A 811 26.78 12.01 17.02
N ASN A 812 26.18 11.34 16.03
CA ASN A 812 26.76 11.23 14.70
C ASN A 812 26.91 12.60 14.03
N LEU A 813 25.88 13.45 14.18
CA LEU A 813 25.92 14.83 13.68
C LEU A 813 27.00 15.66 14.38
N LEU A 814 27.14 15.52 15.70
CA LEU A 814 28.18 16.22 16.45
C LEU A 814 29.60 15.77 16.05
N ALA A 815 29.80 14.46 15.86
CA ALA A 815 31.07 13.90 15.40
C ALA A 815 31.41 14.33 13.96
N LEU A 816 30.42 14.42 13.07
CA LEU A 816 30.59 14.91 11.70
C LEU A 816 30.97 16.40 11.67
N ASN A 817 30.37 17.20 12.56
CA ASN A 817 30.68 18.63 12.68
C ASN A 817 32.10 18.86 13.23
N ALA A 818 32.46 18.15 14.30
CA ALA A 818 33.82 18.18 14.84
C ALA A 818 34.87 17.71 13.79
N SER A 819 34.49 16.82 12.88
CA SER A 819 35.34 16.40 11.75
C SER A 819 35.58 17.51 10.73
N LEU A 820 34.55 18.31 10.44
CA LEU A 820 34.66 19.45 9.52
C LEU A 820 35.52 20.56 10.11
N GLU A 821 35.41 20.83 11.42
CA GLU A 821 36.22 21.85 12.08
C GLU A 821 37.68 21.40 12.26
N ALA A 822 37.94 20.11 12.51
CA ALA A 822 39.30 19.56 12.58
C ALA A 822 40.08 19.69 11.24
N VAL A 823 39.38 19.60 10.11
CA VAL A 823 39.93 19.85 8.77
C VAL A 823 40.28 21.33 8.57
N ARG A 824 39.58 22.23 9.28
CA ARG A 824 39.72 23.68 9.16
C ARG A 824 40.92 24.26 9.94
N VAL A 825 41.28 23.67 11.08
CA VAL A 825 42.25 24.25 12.04
C VAL A 825 43.72 23.93 11.73
N GLY A 826 44.04 23.01 10.81
CA GLY A 826 45.39 22.81 10.24
C GLY A 826 46.57 22.81 11.23
N GLY A 827 46.95 21.62 11.73
CA GLY A 827 48.20 21.45 12.50
C GLY A 827 48.19 20.35 13.56
N GLN A 828 47.01 19.93 14.05
CA GLN A 828 46.82 18.82 15.01
C GLN A 828 45.84 17.73 14.50
N GLY A 829 45.55 17.71 13.20
CA GLY A 829 44.49 16.90 12.60
C GLY A 829 44.65 15.38 12.72
N SER A 830 45.83 14.85 13.00
CA SER A 830 46.06 13.40 13.09
C SER A 830 45.51 12.77 14.38
N GLU A 831 45.64 13.43 15.53
CA GLU A 831 45.11 12.93 16.81
C GLU A 831 43.59 13.07 16.89
N ILE A 832 43.06 14.21 16.40
CA ILE A 832 41.62 14.45 16.35
C ILE A 832 40.95 13.52 15.32
N SER A 833 41.56 13.28 14.16
CA SER A 833 41.03 12.34 13.15
C SER A 833 41.02 10.88 13.64
N ALA A 834 42.05 10.45 14.38
CA ALA A 834 42.06 9.13 15.00
C ALA A 834 40.93 8.96 16.04
N LEU A 835 40.74 9.95 16.92
CA LEU A 835 39.64 9.98 17.89
C LEU A 835 38.26 10.04 17.22
N LEU A 836 38.12 10.78 16.12
CA LEU A 836 36.87 10.91 15.38
C LEU A 836 36.48 9.62 14.65
N ASN A 837 37.46 8.91 14.08
CA ASN A 837 37.20 7.60 13.48
C ASN A 837 36.73 6.60 14.53
N GLU A 838 37.35 6.61 15.73
CA GLU A 838 36.94 5.77 16.85
C GLU A 838 35.51 6.12 17.33
N VAL A 839 35.17 7.40 17.42
CA VAL A 839 33.81 7.88 17.75
C VAL A 839 32.79 7.48 16.68
N GLN A 840 33.09 7.64 15.39
CA GLN A 840 32.20 7.24 14.30
C GLN A 840 31.97 5.73 14.28
N GLU A 841 33.01 4.94 14.54
CA GLU A 841 32.90 3.49 14.63
C GLU A 841 32.04 3.05 15.82
N LEU A 842 32.21 3.70 16.99
CA LEU A 842 31.40 3.49 18.19
C LEU A 842 29.92 3.90 18.00
N VAL A 843 29.65 5.01 17.31
CA VAL A 843 28.29 5.44 16.95
C VAL A 843 27.65 4.48 15.95
N ALA A 844 28.39 4.04 14.93
CA ALA A 844 27.94 3.05 13.96
C ALA A 844 27.65 1.70 14.64
N GLN A 845 28.48 1.29 15.60
CA GLN A 845 28.27 0.08 16.39
C GLN A 845 27.01 0.22 17.25
N SER A 846 26.80 1.35 17.90
CA SER A 846 25.59 1.61 18.71
C SER A 846 24.31 1.58 17.87
N ALA A 847 24.35 2.12 16.64
CA ALA A 847 23.24 2.05 15.69
C ALA A 847 22.96 0.63 15.18
N ARG A 848 24.02 -0.18 14.98
CA ARG A 848 23.89 -1.61 14.61
C ARG A 848 23.24 -2.42 15.72
N VAL A 849 23.74 -2.32 16.96
CA VAL A 849 23.19 -3.08 18.09
C VAL A 849 21.76 -2.61 18.41
N ALA A 850 21.45 -1.31 18.28
CA ALA A 850 20.07 -0.81 18.39
C ALA A 850 19.16 -1.43 17.30
N THR A 851 19.64 -1.54 16.07
CA THR A 851 18.89 -2.17 14.98
C THR A 851 18.62 -3.66 15.28
N GLU A 852 19.63 -4.38 15.80
CA GLU A 852 19.50 -5.78 16.21
C GLU A 852 18.46 -5.95 17.34
N ILE A 853 18.50 -5.11 18.36
CA ILE A 853 17.49 -5.10 19.44
C ILE A 853 16.09 -4.78 18.89
N GLY A 854 15.99 -3.86 17.91
CA GLY A 854 14.73 -3.56 17.23
C GLY A 854 14.13 -4.78 16.53
N VAL A 855 14.99 -5.61 15.91
CA VAL A 855 14.60 -6.88 15.31
C VAL A 855 14.16 -7.87 16.39
N PHE A 856 14.87 -7.97 17.52
CA PHE A 856 14.48 -8.82 18.64
C PHE A 856 13.13 -8.40 19.26
N ILE A 857 12.88 -7.10 19.45
CA ILE A 857 11.60 -6.58 19.95
C ILE A 857 10.47 -6.87 18.96
N GLN A 858 10.72 -6.74 17.65
CA GLN A 858 9.75 -7.12 16.63
C GLN A 858 9.48 -8.62 16.64
N LYS A 859 10.50 -9.46 16.85
CA LYS A 859 10.35 -10.90 16.96
C LYS A 859 9.53 -11.30 18.19
N VAL A 860 9.82 -10.72 19.37
CA VAL A 860 9.01 -10.88 20.59
C VAL A 860 7.56 -10.45 20.34
N LYS A 861 7.34 -9.32 19.66
CA LYS A 861 6.00 -8.82 19.32
C LYS A 861 5.28 -9.75 18.34
N GLN A 862 6.01 -10.30 17.37
CA GLN A 862 5.49 -11.17 16.33
C GLN A 862 5.13 -12.55 16.89
N GLU A 863 5.99 -13.15 17.73
CA GLU A 863 5.74 -14.42 18.43
C GLU A 863 4.60 -14.30 19.44
N THR A 864 4.46 -13.15 20.11
CA THR A 864 3.30 -12.87 20.97
C THR A 864 2.00 -12.72 20.16
N SER A 865 2.08 -12.36 18.87
CA SER A 865 0.93 -12.15 17.98
C SER A 865 0.60 -13.31 17.02
N SER A 866 1.48 -14.32 16.89
CA SER A 866 1.38 -15.36 15.85
C SER A 866 0.62 -16.62 16.26
N GLY A 867 0.08 -16.69 17.49
CA GLY A 867 -0.98 -17.64 17.84
C GLY A 867 -0.71 -19.12 17.50
N VAL A 868 0.49 -19.64 17.81
CA VAL A 868 0.74 -21.08 17.74
C VAL A 868 0.21 -21.75 19.01
N SER A 869 -0.62 -22.75 18.83
CA SER A 869 -1.44 -23.44 19.83
C SER A 869 -0.68 -24.43 20.74
N ASP A 870 0.52 -24.08 21.22
CA ASP A 870 1.23 -24.86 22.25
C ASP A 870 1.71 -23.93 23.38
N SER A 871 0.88 -23.84 24.41
CA SER A 871 0.90 -22.81 25.47
C SER A 871 1.97 -22.97 26.55
N SER A 872 2.82 -24.00 26.51
CA SER A 872 3.80 -24.27 27.59
C SER A 872 5.26 -24.07 27.15
N PHE A 873 5.57 -24.26 25.87
CA PHE A 873 6.94 -24.17 25.35
C PHE A 873 7.27 -22.75 24.86
N ALA A 874 6.32 -22.08 24.19
CA ALA A 874 6.47 -20.71 23.69
C ALA A 874 6.59 -19.66 24.81
N ALA A 875 6.00 -19.90 25.99
CA ALA A 875 6.11 -19.01 27.14
C ALA A 875 7.52 -19.03 27.77
N GLY A 876 8.21 -20.18 27.72
CA GLY A 876 9.58 -20.34 28.21
C GLY A 876 10.61 -19.66 27.30
N GLU A 877 10.47 -19.81 25.98
CA GLU A 877 11.34 -19.11 25.00
C GLU A 877 11.12 -17.59 25.01
N GLY A 878 9.86 -17.13 25.08
CA GLY A 878 9.56 -15.69 25.17
C GLY A 878 10.14 -15.03 26.42
N PHE A 879 10.21 -15.76 27.54
CA PHE A 879 10.84 -15.28 28.78
C PHE A 879 12.38 -15.25 28.68
N LEU A 880 13.00 -16.27 28.09
CA LEU A 880 14.44 -16.29 27.85
C LEU A 880 14.87 -15.18 26.86
N LEU A 881 14.06 -14.94 25.82
CA LEU A 881 14.30 -13.88 24.83
C LEU A 881 14.18 -12.47 25.45
N ALA A 882 13.28 -12.29 26.42
CA ALA A 882 13.16 -11.06 27.20
C ALA A 882 14.38 -10.83 28.12
N LEU A 883 14.90 -11.87 28.76
CA LEU A 883 16.13 -11.80 29.57
C LEU A 883 17.37 -11.47 28.73
N GLU A 884 17.43 -11.95 27.49
CA GLU A 884 18.50 -11.65 26.54
C GLU A 884 18.40 -10.22 26.01
N THR A 885 17.19 -9.78 25.64
CA THR A 885 16.90 -8.38 25.27
C THR A 885 17.34 -7.42 26.37
N ARG A 886 17.10 -7.76 27.64
CA ARG A 886 17.56 -7.00 28.82
C ARG A 886 19.09 -6.87 28.89
N LYS A 887 19.84 -7.95 28.68
CA LYS A 887 21.31 -7.91 28.71
C LYS A 887 21.87 -7.01 27.61
N GLN A 888 21.28 -7.07 26.41
CA GLN A 888 21.69 -6.25 25.28
C GLN A 888 21.42 -4.76 25.52
N PHE A 889 20.30 -4.39 26.16
CA PHE A 889 20.04 -2.99 26.51
C PHE A 889 21.07 -2.41 27.49
N ASN A 890 21.45 -3.16 28.54
CA ASN A 890 22.49 -2.70 29.47
C ASN A 890 23.85 -2.50 28.78
N ALA A 891 24.21 -3.39 27.86
CA ALA A 891 25.44 -3.27 27.09
C ALA A 891 25.44 -2.01 26.19
N ILE A 892 24.31 -1.68 25.56
CA ILE A 892 24.20 -0.46 24.75
C ILE A 892 24.31 0.80 25.61
N VAL A 893 23.65 0.85 26.78
CA VAL A 893 23.71 2.04 27.65
C VAL A 893 25.15 2.34 28.05
N GLN A 894 25.91 1.32 28.47
CA GLN A 894 27.34 1.47 28.79
C GLN A 894 28.17 1.90 27.58
N HIS A 895 27.86 1.41 26.38
CA HIS A 895 28.52 1.85 25.15
C HIS A 895 28.23 3.33 24.85
N ILE A 896 26.98 3.76 24.90
CA ILE A 896 26.59 5.14 24.60
C ILE A 896 27.20 6.10 25.63
N GLU A 897 27.29 5.72 26.90
CA GLU A 897 27.99 6.52 27.92
C GLU A 897 29.48 6.72 27.59
N ASN A 898 30.15 5.68 27.09
CA ASN A 898 31.53 5.80 26.63
C ASN A 898 31.62 6.71 25.40
N VAL A 899 30.68 6.60 24.45
CA VAL A 899 30.66 7.48 23.27
C VAL A 899 30.42 8.94 23.68
N VAL A 900 29.51 9.22 24.60
CA VAL A 900 29.21 10.58 25.10
C VAL A 900 30.46 11.17 25.76
N ARG A 901 31.20 10.36 26.52
CA ARG A 901 32.47 10.78 27.15
C ARG A 901 33.55 11.12 26.12
N GLN A 902 33.67 10.33 25.05
CA GLN A 902 34.66 10.57 23.98
C GLN A 902 34.29 11.78 23.13
N VAL A 903 33.01 11.93 22.75
CA VAL A 903 32.51 13.11 22.02
C VAL A 903 32.72 14.40 22.82
N GLY A 904 32.47 14.37 24.14
CA GLY A 904 32.76 15.51 25.02
C GLY A 904 34.25 15.86 25.11
N ARG A 905 35.13 14.86 24.96
CA ARG A 905 36.59 15.06 24.93
C ARG A 905 37.03 15.70 23.62
N VAL A 906 36.46 15.27 22.48
CA VAL A 906 36.70 15.87 21.16
C VAL A 906 36.22 17.33 21.12
N ALA A 907 35.01 17.60 21.62
CA ALA A 907 34.45 18.95 21.66
C ALA A 907 35.29 19.91 22.53
N ARG A 908 35.85 19.43 23.65
CA ARG A 908 36.74 20.24 24.51
C ARG A 908 38.06 20.57 23.83
N ILE A 909 38.68 19.60 23.16
CA ILE A 909 39.94 19.79 22.41
C ILE A 909 39.72 20.77 21.25
N ALA A 910 38.62 20.62 20.48
CA ALA A 910 38.27 21.52 19.40
C ALA A 910 38.02 22.97 19.88
N GLY A 911 37.38 23.11 21.06
CA GLY A 911 37.19 24.42 21.70
C GLY A 911 38.50 25.08 22.17
N GLU A 912 39.41 24.31 22.78
CA GLU A 912 40.73 24.80 23.22
C GLU A 912 41.62 25.23 22.04
N SER A 913 41.55 24.53 20.90
CA SER A 913 42.26 24.92 19.65
C SER A 913 41.72 26.21 19.02
N SER A 914 40.43 26.51 19.17
CA SER A 914 39.83 27.76 18.68
C SER A 914 40.23 29.00 19.50
N ALA A 915 40.49 28.82 20.81
CA ALA A 915 40.91 29.90 21.70
C ALA A 915 42.41 30.24 21.56
N GLY A 916 43.26 29.29 21.16
CA GLY A 916 44.70 29.50 21.00
C GLY A 916 45.13 30.31 19.75
N GLN A 917 44.22 30.52 18.78
CA GLN A 917 44.52 31.30 17.56
C GLN A 917 44.21 32.81 17.68
N GLU A 918 43.53 33.25 18.75
CA GLU A 918 43.33 34.70 18.98
C GLU A 918 44.58 35.41 19.55
N GLU A 919 45.61 34.69 20.00
CA GLU A 919 46.80 35.28 20.65
C GLU A 919 48.09 35.34 19.81
N THR A 920 48.10 34.93 18.53
CA THR A 920 49.33 34.95 17.71
C THR A 920 49.15 35.58 16.32
N VAL A 921 49.10 36.91 16.29
CA VAL A 921 49.45 37.71 15.08
C VAL A 921 50.69 38.54 15.43
N PRO A 922 51.87 38.28 14.85
CA PRO A 922 53.01 39.17 14.99
C PRO A 922 52.76 40.44 14.16
N VAL A 923 52.85 41.58 14.81
CA VAL A 923 52.91 42.90 14.16
C VAL A 923 54.29 43.05 13.53
N GLU A 924 54.40 42.91 12.21
CA GLU A 924 55.58 43.39 11.47
C GLU A 924 55.37 44.85 11.06
N GLU A 925 56.22 45.71 11.63
CA GLU A 925 56.37 47.12 11.30
C GLU A 925 56.90 47.31 9.87
N LYS A 926 56.23 48.18 9.12
CA LYS A 926 56.74 48.74 7.86
C LYS A 926 57.97 49.60 8.13
N SER A 927 59.07 49.31 7.44
CA SER A 927 60.10 50.30 7.11
C SER A 927 60.46 50.21 5.63
N ALA A 928 60.46 51.40 4.99
CA ALA A 928 60.73 51.76 3.59
C ALA A 928 59.67 51.39 2.54
#